data_AF-A0A8T4F8G3-F1
#
_entry.id   AF-A0A8T4F8G3-F1
#
_cell.length_a   1.000
_cell.length_b   1.000
_cell.length_c   1.000
_cell.angle_alpha   90.00
_cell.angle_beta   90.00
_cell.angle_gamma   90.00
#
_symmetry.space_group_name_H-M   'P 1'
#
loop_
_entity.id
_entity.type
_entity.pdbx_description
1 polymer ?
#
loop_
_entity_poly.entity_id
_entity_poly.type
_entity_poly.pdbx_seq_one_letter_code
_entity_poly.pdbx_strand_id
1 'polypeptide(L)'
;MPLAFADPAPAGKALSSKDVAWTTAGDETGFHLLTAEAGAGYAWRTVATLKEPGFETDRWIGNVCLTGSGKRAVVVYAPRQFTNRDLLFERGGFTAVVDLSSGAVTRLGIQSSLAYHNPGCGTGETAVLNQGGTDLGRTRLSVLDAAGGRLVRHVELPGQVSSAVPVGDRIVASYKDGLTEITTQGGTRLLAKTEGPAAYVRADAGGGVDFLEAHGQTTGVARRYLNGAVAELARGPLTGIGIASGAQGRVFLTGTPTSVAPLPASVSRVQAPANAEMSTEGRLALTHATAAEDEVSLSVRNQVTGQTTALRMNVESLTAASPSNPVEDERTCGVARNDPDLQVLQPQWKQVEWAADLAVVGALTVQRPYNWNETGLPPWTPQGLFPSERLAGGGRVPAQVLLGVLAQESNLWQASGHALEGEFGNPLIGDYYGRRDSPDGWGVRWDKADCGYGVAQVTDRMRRGDRNETDQKRIAADYATNIAAGLQILREKWNALYDHMKMNNGDAAKIENWFAALWAYNTGIQPRDASFGNPGCAPGPNCTDPAGNWGLGWVNNPINPSYPINRAPFLEYTQDDARNPQRWPYPEKVIGWAAHPIIKYDFRKPNNWYAAYNQAWWISGAARISAKPPVALFCDASNHCDPTSASPCQLRQAPYEDHCWWNRNALWKDCTIGECGNENIRFPTTYPEPQFALTEADVEQAKMPTAHFKPNCRPYDTLDGAANALPPGALIVDDVSREVVSPRPGCGREWQNSGAFSLDFAADQEGAYRSKIDFHQIGGGMGGHFWFAHAYRPDGAGYHPMKVTGTWTLNESLHEWARVLVHMPDHGAETQEAKYRIDLGNGQIKERYLQQRTQENRWVSLGAFLFDGTPSVSLSNMTGHGDGNEDVAWDAIAFQRLPHKPFNMIVVLGDSIAAGEGASTDEANHYYKEANNNGGGITTGGGGYNWAYGNACHRSKFAWSRLAKAADNPGEAMGARQDRWDPDMDLQLHACSGARTRNVLPSTAVAGEKIVDEWGNGAAGRFREPSQLDQGFLDEETTQVVLTVGANDARWGEVVQICAGVNLVSPIPDCQNTNFSGDPQPLSQSVPRDLDLKVIPSIETVIKAVNKRAPNASIILMGYPRLISNGGQCAAVGNGKFWLPIDGIWREIDYGLTTGEASWLNEMADLFAMKQMALTTRLTVELGTPVVFADPRPQFEGKAVCGNPESIHRGIIKRTAGEPSGSGSQQSFHPNMQGAALYAAALNGVLL
;
A
#
# COMPACT_ATOMS: atom_id res chain seq x y z
N MET A 1 2.28 -6.07 15.39
CA MET A 1 3.74 -6.08 15.66
C MET A 1 4.05 -6.21 17.15
N PRO A 2 5.12 -6.89 17.63
CA PRO A 2 5.83 -8.13 17.21
C PRO A 2 5.81 -9.28 18.28
N LEU A 3 6.15 -10.53 17.90
CA LEU A 3 6.76 -11.55 18.78
C LEU A 3 8.20 -11.80 18.28
N ALA A 4 9.12 -11.98 19.23
CA ALA A 4 10.56 -11.86 19.06
C ALA A 4 11.19 -12.83 18.05
N PHE A 5 11.98 -12.27 17.13
CA PHE A 5 13.09 -13.00 16.52
C PHE A 5 14.30 -12.89 17.44
N ALA A 6 14.96 -14.03 17.70
CA ALA A 6 16.26 -14.05 18.33
C ALA A 6 17.25 -13.22 17.47
N ASP A 7 18.16 -12.52 18.16
CA ASP A 7 19.22 -11.69 17.61
C ASP A 7 19.76 -12.18 16.24
N PRO A 8 19.92 -11.29 15.25
CA PRO A 8 20.84 -11.59 14.16
C PRO A 8 22.25 -11.72 14.77
N ALA A 9 22.88 -12.86 14.52
CA ALA A 9 24.30 -13.02 14.81
C ALA A 9 25.09 -11.80 14.26
N PRO A 10 26.14 -11.34 14.96
CA PRO A 10 26.85 -10.12 14.60
C PRO A 10 27.37 -10.20 13.16
N ALA A 11 27.30 -9.06 12.45
CA ALA A 11 27.80 -8.87 11.09
C ALA A 11 29.18 -9.50 10.90
N GLY A 12 29.20 -10.70 10.30
CA GLY A 12 30.42 -11.38 9.91
C GLY A 12 31.01 -10.71 8.69
N LYS A 13 32.34 -10.48 8.70
CA LYS A 13 33.22 -10.04 7.59
C LYS A 13 32.57 -10.00 6.20
N ALA A 14 32.66 -8.85 5.53
CA ALA A 14 32.41 -8.71 4.10
C ALA A 14 33.06 -9.88 3.33
N LEU A 15 32.22 -10.72 2.71
CA LEU A 15 32.69 -11.83 1.90
C LEU A 15 33.19 -11.26 0.57
N SER A 16 34.34 -11.72 0.05
CA SER A 16 34.88 -11.30 -1.25
C SER A 16 34.08 -11.80 -2.47
N SER A 17 32.81 -12.17 -2.27
CA SER A 17 31.95 -12.85 -3.24
C SER A 17 31.07 -11.85 -4.00
N LYS A 18 30.81 -12.12 -5.29
CA LYS A 18 29.84 -11.37 -6.12
C LYS A 18 28.44 -11.98 -6.07
N ASP A 19 28.20 -12.90 -5.14
CA ASP A 19 26.93 -13.60 -5.05
C ASP A 19 25.80 -12.65 -4.62
N VAL A 20 24.71 -12.68 -5.37
CA VAL A 20 23.47 -11.95 -5.13
C VAL A 20 22.35 -12.95 -4.89
N ALA A 21 21.80 -12.92 -3.69
CA ALA A 21 20.53 -13.54 -3.37
C ALA A 21 19.38 -12.66 -3.86
N TRP A 22 18.29 -13.27 -4.31
CA TRP A 22 17.11 -12.55 -4.81
C TRP A 22 15.84 -13.29 -4.43
N THR A 23 14.74 -12.56 -4.31
CA THR A 23 13.40 -13.12 -4.07
C THR A 23 12.32 -12.09 -4.42
N THR A 24 11.05 -12.47 -4.34
CA THR A 24 9.93 -11.59 -4.65
C THR A 24 8.86 -11.58 -3.57
N ALA A 25 8.03 -10.56 -3.59
CA ALA A 25 6.96 -10.32 -2.64
C ALA A 25 5.79 -9.66 -3.35
N GLY A 26 4.61 -9.71 -2.75
CA GLY A 26 3.56 -8.82 -3.20
C GLY A 26 2.42 -8.71 -2.22
N ASP A 27 1.78 -7.56 -2.30
CA ASP A 27 0.72 -7.04 -1.43
C ASP A 27 -0.24 -6.17 -2.28
N GLU A 28 -1.12 -5.40 -1.67
CA GLU A 28 -1.98 -4.43 -2.36
C GLU A 28 -1.19 -3.27 -3.02
N THR A 29 0.01 -2.95 -2.52
CA THR A 29 0.82 -1.81 -2.95
C THR A 29 1.68 -2.10 -4.19
N GLY A 30 2.06 -3.35 -4.45
CA GLY A 30 2.84 -3.72 -5.63
C GLY A 30 3.45 -5.14 -5.60
N PHE A 31 4.10 -5.54 -6.68
CA PHE A 31 4.95 -6.73 -6.75
C PHE A 31 6.42 -6.33 -6.57
N HIS A 32 7.02 -6.73 -5.46
CA HIS A 32 8.35 -6.28 -5.06
C HIS A 32 9.40 -7.33 -5.43
N LEU A 33 10.48 -6.89 -6.06
CA LEU A 33 11.69 -7.67 -6.30
C LEU A 33 12.76 -7.27 -5.29
N LEU A 34 13.27 -8.22 -4.52
CA LEU A 34 14.26 -7.99 -3.46
C LEU A 34 15.60 -8.67 -3.79
N THR A 35 16.70 -8.07 -3.36
CA THR A 35 18.05 -8.66 -3.46
C THR A 35 18.85 -8.49 -2.18
N ALA A 36 19.85 -9.36 -1.99
CA ALA A 36 20.82 -9.33 -0.91
C ALA A 36 22.21 -9.72 -1.41
N GLU A 37 23.19 -8.83 -1.28
CA GLU A 37 24.53 -9.02 -1.83
C GLU A 37 25.51 -9.58 -0.78
N ALA A 38 26.33 -10.57 -1.16
CA ALA A 38 27.30 -11.19 -0.26
C ALA A 38 28.37 -10.21 0.27
N GLY A 39 28.77 -9.23 -0.55
CA GLY A 39 29.70 -8.16 -0.15
C GLY A 39 29.15 -7.24 0.93
N ALA A 40 27.82 -7.18 1.08
CA ALA A 40 27.08 -6.44 2.11
C ALA A 40 26.58 -7.36 3.24
N GLY A 41 27.07 -8.61 3.32
CA GLY A 41 26.65 -9.58 4.34
C GLY A 41 25.25 -10.16 4.14
N TYR A 42 24.71 -10.13 2.92
CA TYR A 42 23.33 -10.56 2.59
C TYR A 42 22.23 -9.74 3.28
N ALA A 43 22.43 -8.45 3.50
CA ALA A 43 21.34 -7.56 3.88
C ALA A 43 20.33 -7.41 2.73
N TRP A 44 19.04 -7.65 2.99
CA TRP A 44 17.96 -7.53 2.01
C TRP A 44 17.58 -6.08 1.73
N ARG A 45 17.32 -5.77 0.46
CA ARG A 45 16.69 -4.51 0.01
C ARG A 45 15.68 -4.78 -1.11
N THR A 46 14.63 -3.98 -1.18
CA THR A 46 13.76 -3.91 -2.36
C THR A 46 14.51 -3.21 -3.49
N VAL A 47 14.55 -3.85 -4.66
CA VAL A 47 15.20 -3.36 -5.88
C VAL A 47 14.23 -2.64 -6.79
N ALA A 48 13.00 -3.15 -6.89
CA ALA A 48 11.92 -2.56 -7.67
C ALA A 48 10.57 -2.99 -7.11
N THR A 49 9.61 -2.08 -7.20
CA THR A 49 8.19 -2.32 -6.93
C THR A 49 7.43 -2.16 -8.23
N LEU A 50 6.70 -3.19 -8.64
CA LEU A 50 5.95 -3.23 -9.88
C LEU A 50 4.45 -3.21 -9.59
N LYS A 51 3.81 -2.07 -9.89
CA LYS A 51 2.34 -1.91 -9.88
C LYS A 51 1.90 -1.24 -11.17
N GLU A 52 0.69 -1.53 -11.64
CA GLU A 52 0.01 -0.70 -12.63
C GLU A 52 -0.98 0.19 -11.88
N PRO A 53 -0.80 1.52 -11.94
CA PRO A 53 -1.69 2.40 -11.23
C PRO A 53 -3.16 2.18 -11.69
N GLY A 54 -4.09 2.30 -10.75
CA GLY A 54 -5.52 2.11 -10.99
C GLY A 54 -6.03 0.69 -10.80
N PHE A 55 -5.19 -0.36 -10.82
CA PHE A 55 -5.65 -1.73 -10.54
C PHE A 55 -5.76 -1.98 -9.04
N GLU A 56 -6.99 -2.05 -8.54
CA GLU A 56 -7.26 -2.54 -7.19
C GLU A 56 -7.06 -4.05 -7.12
N THR A 57 -6.32 -4.49 -6.10
CA THR A 57 -6.11 -5.89 -5.80
C THR A 57 -5.76 -6.05 -4.33
N ASP A 58 -6.17 -7.18 -3.75
CA ASP A 58 -5.72 -7.59 -2.42
C ASP A 58 -4.25 -8.05 -2.42
N ARG A 59 -3.68 -8.34 -3.60
CA ARG A 59 -2.28 -8.74 -3.76
C ARG A 59 -1.81 -8.71 -5.21
N TRP A 60 -0.64 -8.15 -5.46
CA TRP A 60 0.11 -8.35 -6.69
C TRP A 60 0.93 -9.65 -6.64
N ILE A 61 0.95 -10.39 -7.74
CA ILE A 61 1.69 -11.65 -7.89
C ILE A 61 2.53 -11.62 -9.16
N GLY A 62 3.52 -12.51 -9.28
CA GLY A 62 4.34 -12.55 -10.48
C GLY A 62 5.33 -13.69 -10.53
N ASN A 63 6.02 -13.79 -11.67
CA ASN A 63 7.11 -14.72 -11.95
C ASN A 63 8.33 -13.93 -12.43
N VAL A 64 9.52 -14.38 -12.03
CA VAL A 64 10.79 -13.70 -12.35
C VAL A 64 11.80 -14.70 -12.91
N CYS A 65 12.57 -14.26 -13.91
CA CYS A 65 13.80 -14.93 -14.31
C CYS A 65 14.98 -13.95 -14.30
N LEU A 66 16.13 -14.39 -13.79
CA LEU A 66 17.38 -13.62 -13.88
C LEU A 66 18.10 -13.92 -15.19
N THR A 67 18.56 -12.86 -15.84
CA THR A 67 19.48 -12.95 -17.00
C THR A 67 20.78 -13.63 -16.60
N GLY A 68 21.45 -14.26 -17.56
CA GLY A 68 22.71 -14.96 -17.31
C GLY A 68 23.86 -14.05 -16.85
N SER A 69 23.76 -12.72 -16.97
CA SER A 69 24.74 -11.83 -16.33
C SER A 69 24.53 -11.68 -14.83
N GLY A 70 23.35 -12.04 -14.31
CA GLY A 70 22.91 -11.74 -12.94
C GLY A 70 22.61 -10.26 -12.70
N LYS A 71 22.61 -9.41 -13.75
CA LYS A 71 22.41 -7.96 -13.61
C LYS A 71 20.97 -7.49 -13.81
N ARG A 72 20.15 -8.30 -14.48
CA ARG A 72 18.76 -7.95 -14.79
C ARG A 72 17.81 -9.09 -14.46
N ALA A 73 16.63 -8.71 -13.99
CA ALA A 73 15.47 -9.57 -13.85
C ALA A 73 14.45 -9.24 -14.95
N VAL A 74 13.88 -10.26 -15.58
CA VAL A 74 12.68 -10.12 -16.41
C VAL A 74 11.51 -10.59 -15.57
N VAL A 75 10.44 -9.80 -15.53
CA VAL A 75 9.32 -9.97 -14.61
C VAL A 75 8.01 -9.98 -15.37
N VAL A 76 7.12 -10.91 -15.01
CA VAL A 76 5.72 -10.93 -15.41
C VAL A 76 4.87 -10.84 -14.14
N TYR A 77 4.00 -9.83 -14.00
CA TYR A 77 3.24 -9.57 -12.77
C TYR A 77 1.80 -9.14 -13.05
N ALA A 78 0.88 -9.36 -12.10
CA ALA A 78 -0.54 -9.02 -12.22
C ALA A 78 -1.27 -9.00 -10.85
N PRO A 79 -2.47 -8.41 -10.77
CA PRO A 79 -3.41 -8.65 -9.68
C PRO A 79 -3.72 -10.14 -9.47
N ARG A 80 -3.79 -10.60 -8.21
CA ARG A 80 -4.02 -12.02 -7.85
C ARG A 80 -5.27 -12.62 -8.50
N GLN A 81 -6.33 -11.81 -8.66
CA GLN A 81 -7.62 -12.22 -9.22
C GLN A 81 -7.50 -12.68 -10.67
N PHE A 82 -6.44 -12.29 -11.40
CA PHE A 82 -6.23 -12.71 -12.80
C PHE A 82 -6.05 -14.23 -12.90
N THR A 83 -5.61 -14.89 -11.81
CA THR A 83 -5.48 -16.36 -11.76
C THR A 83 -6.82 -17.10 -11.68
N ASN A 84 -7.93 -16.37 -11.57
CA ASN A 84 -9.29 -16.94 -11.56
C ASN A 84 -10.02 -16.74 -12.91
N ARG A 85 -9.35 -16.23 -13.95
CA ARG A 85 -9.93 -16.09 -15.30
C ARG A 85 -8.94 -16.63 -16.33
N ASP A 86 -9.39 -17.54 -17.18
CA ASP A 86 -8.56 -18.19 -18.20
C ASP A 86 -7.82 -17.17 -19.10
N LEU A 87 -8.54 -16.21 -19.69
CA LEU A 87 -7.95 -15.21 -20.58
C LEU A 87 -6.89 -14.34 -19.88
N LEU A 88 -7.14 -13.94 -18.63
CA LEU A 88 -6.21 -13.10 -17.87
C LEU A 88 -4.98 -13.87 -17.39
N PHE A 89 -5.15 -15.14 -17.04
CA PHE A 89 -4.05 -16.02 -16.71
C PHE A 89 -3.14 -16.29 -17.92
N GLU A 90 -3.72 -16.48 -19.11
CA GLU A 90 -2.96 -16.82 -20.32
C GLU A 90 -2.30 -15.62 -21.01
N ARG A 91 -2.89 -14.43 -20.90
CA ARG A 91 -2.41 -13.25 -21.62
C ARG A 91 -2.68 -11.90 -20.95
N GLY A 92 -2.92 -11.84 -19.64
CA GLY A 92 -3.19 -10.59 -18.91
C GLY A 92 -2.01 -10.04 -18.10
N GLY A 93 -0.92 -10.79 -17.91
CA GLY A 93 0.21 -10.38 -17.07
C GLY A 93 1.04 -9.24 -17.67
N PHE A 94 1.31 -8.20 -16.90
CA PHE A 94 2.18 -7.09 -17.27
C PHE A 94 3.64 -7.52 -17.28
N THR A 95 4.48 -6.87 -18.08
CA THR A 95 5.87 -7.30 -18.29
C THR A 95 6.86 -6.16 -18.15
N ALA A 96 7.97 -6.43 -17.45
CA ALA A 96 9.03 -5.46 -17.20
C ALA A 96 10.43 -6.10 -17.15
N VAL A 97 11.45 -5.29 -17.38
CA VAL A 97 12.86 -5.59 -17.07
C VAL A 97 13.30 -4.71 -15.91
N VAL A 98 13.90 -5.31 -14.89
CA VAL A 98 14.48 -4.60 -13.74
C VAL A 98 16.00 -4.76 -13.77
N ASP A 99 16.72 -3.65 -13.75
CA ASP A 99 18.17 -3.65 -13.51
C ASP A 99 18.45 -3.80 -12.01
N LEU A 100 19.11 -4.89 -11.61
CA LEU A 100 19.30 -5.25 -10.21
C LEU A 100 20.26 -4.31 -9.45
N SER A 101 21.13 -3.63 -10.19
CA SER A 101 22.11 -2.71 -9.59
C SER A 101 21.52 -1.34 -9.31
N SER A 102 20.69 -0.84 -10.22
CA SER A 102 20.11 0.52 -10.16
C SER A 102 18.65 0.57 -9.70
N GLY A 103 17.93 -0.57 -9.75
CA GLY A 103 16.49 -0.60 -9.55
C GLY A 103 15.66 -0.06 -10.72
N ALA A 104 16.30 0.31 -11.83
CA ALA A 104 15.60 0.88 -12.98
C ALA A 104 14.63 -0.14 -13.61
N VAL A 105 13.37 0.27 -13.75
CA VAL A 105 12.29 -0.54 -14.35
C VAL A 105 12.02 -0.08 -15.78
N THR A 106 12.04 -1.03 -16.73
CA THR A 106 11.63 -0.81 -18.13
C THR A 106 10.40 -1.65 -18.44
N ARG A 107 9.24 -1.02 -18.62
CA ARG A 107 7.99 -1.70 -19.01
C ARG A 107 8.01 -2.02 -20.50
N LEU A 108 7.55 -3.22 -20.89
CA LEU A 108 7.71 -3.73 -22.26
C LEU A 108 6.48 -3.55 -23.16
N GLY A 109 5.35 -3.10 -22.62
CA GLY A 109 4.13 -2.83 -23.38
C GLY A 109 3.48 -4.05 -24.04
N ILE A 110 3.80 -5.26 -23.56
CA ILE A 110 3.18 -6.53 -23.97
C ILE A 110 2.58 -7.23 -22.76
N GLN A 111 1.38 -7.77 -22.90
CA GLN A 111 0.79 -8.65 -21.89
C GLN A 111 1.17 -10.10 -22.18
N SER A 112 1.35 -10.92 -21.16
CA SER A 112 1.88 -12.27 -21.26
C SER A 112 1.26 -13.21 -20.22
N SER A 113 1.53 -14.51 -20.34
CA SER A 113 0.98 -15.53 -19.45
C SER A 113 1.57 -15.45 -18.04
N LEU A 114 0.74 -15.72 -17.03
CA LEU A 114 1.16 -15.92 -15.64
C LEU A 114 1.66 -17.36 -15.36
N ALA A 115 1.78 -18.21 -16.38
CA ALA A 115 2.33 -19.56 -16.23
C ALA A 115 3.73 -19.54 -15.59
N TYR A 116 4.01 -20.50 -14.70
CA TYR A 116 5.22 -20.50 -13.85
C TYR A 116 6.55 -20.44 -14.63
N HIS A 117 6.52 -20.87 -15.89
CA HIS A 117 7.67 -20.96 -16.77
C HIS A 117 7.91 -19.70 -17.60
N ASN A 118 7.09 -18.66 -17.39
CA ASN A 118 7.18 -17.38 -18.07
C ASN A 118 7.54 -16.29 -17.03
N PRO A 119 8.63 -15.52 -17.20
CA PRO A 119 9.55 -15.49 -18.35
C PRO A 119 10.61 -16.60 -18.33
N GLY A 120 11.18 -16.90 -19.51
CA GLY A 120 12.30 -17.83 -19.66
C GLY A 120 13.61 -17.14 -20.05
N CYS A 121 14.62 -17.16 -19.16
CA CYS A 121 15.91 -16.52 -19.37
C CYS A 121 16.98 -17.50 -19.89
N GLY A 122 17.89 -17.02 -20.75
CA GLY A 122 19.05 -17.80 -21.24
C GLY A 122 20.34 -17.50 -20.47
N THR A 123 21.46 -17.99 -20.99
CA THR A 123 22.80 -17.79 -20.39
C THR A 123 23.40 -16.39 -20.61
N GLY A 124 22.72 -15.53 -21.39
CA GLY A 124 23.10 -14.14 -21.65
C GLY A 124 22.01 -13.15 -21.24
N GLU A 125 21.88 -12.06 -22.00
CA GLU A 125 20.90 -10.97 -21.77
C GLU A 125 19.60 -11.14 -22.59
N THR A 126 19.31 -12.37 -23.03
CA THR A 126 18.12 -12.68 -23.84
C THR A 126 17.13 -13.46 -23.00
N ALA A 127 15.85 -13.12 -23.13
CA ALA A 127 14.74 -13.85 -22.53
C ALA A 127 13.62 -14.11 -23.55
N VAL A 128 12.71 -15.00 -23.21
CA VAL A 128 11.49 -15.29 -23.98
C VAL A 128 10.28 -15.05 -23.09
N LEU A 129 9.32 -14.28 -23.61
CA LEU A 129 7.99 -14.10 -23.04
C LEU A 129 6.99 -14.96 -23.79
N ASN A 130 6.10 -15.61 -23.04
CA ASN A 130 5.07 -16.50 -23.54
C ASN A 130 3.69 -15.83 -23.39
N GLN A 131 2.88 -15.84 -24.46
CA GLN A 131 1.48 -15.43 -24.45
C GLN A 131 0.63 -16.57 -25.01
N GLY A 132 -0.29 -17.09 -24.21
CA GLY A 132 -1.23 -18.14 -24.60
C GLY A 132 -2.58 -17.59 -25.08
N GLY A 133 -3.38 -18.44 -25.69
CA GLY A 133 -4.77 -18.16 -25.98
C GLY A 133 -5.52 -19.44 -26.28
N THR A 134 -6.12 -20.06 -25.27
CA THR A 134 -6.96 -21.26 -25.40
C THR A 134 -8.13 -21.03 -26.37
N ASP A 135 -8.67 -19.81 -26.41
CA ASP A 135 -9.69 -19.37 -27.38
C ASP A 135 -9.17 -19.21 -28.82
N LEU A 136 -7.85 -19.12 -28.99
CA LEU A 136 -7.17 -18.95 -30.28
C LEU A 136 -6.44 -20.23 -30.75
N GLY A 137 -6.21 -21.19 -29.85
CA GLY A 137 -5.45 -22.41 -30.09
C GLY A 137 -3.98 -22.18 -30.44
N ARG A 138 -3.36 -21.09 -29.93
CA ARG A 138 -2.00 -20.66 -30.32
C ARG A 138 -1.18 -20.12 -29.16
N THR A 139 0.14 -20.29 -29.28
CA THR A 139 1.12 -19.67 -28.39
C THR A 139 2.00 -18.69 -29.16
N ARG A 140 2.14 -17.46 -28.65
CA ARG A 140 3.11 -16.48 -29.14
C ARG A 140 4.33 -16.44 -28.22
N LEU A 141 5.51 -16.63 -28.79
CA LEU A 141 6.79 -16.48 -28.10
C LEU A 141 7.47 -15.19 -28.56
N SER A 142 7.73 -14.28 -27.62
CA SER A 142 8.39 -12.99 -27.89
C SER A 142 9.79 -12.98 -27.29
N VAL A 143 10.81 -12.81 -28.14
CA VAL A 143 12.21 -12.69 -27.73
C VAL A 143 12.51 -11.27 -27.28
N LEU A 144 13.07 -11.15 -26.09
CA LEU A 144 13.43 -9.92 -25.41
C LEU A 144 14.95 -9.76 -25.37
N ASP A 145 15.44 -8.62 -25.86
CA ASP A 145 16.76 -8.10 -25.53
C ASP A 145 16.65 -7.37 -24.18
N ALA A 146 17.01 -8.04 -23.09
CA ALA A 146 16.87 -7.50 -21.73
C ALA A 146 17.86 -6.35 -21.48
N ALA A 147 19.01 -6.34 -22.15
CA ALA A 147 19.97 -5.25 -22.05
C ALA A 147 19.45 -3.96 -22.71
N GLY A 148 18.78 -4.10 -23.86
CA GLY A 148 18.13 -3.00 -24.56
C GLY A 148 16.71 -2.68 -24.12
N GLY A 149 16.10 -3.50 -23.23
CA GLY A 149 14.74 -3.32 -22.74
C GLY A 149 13.66 -3.37 -23.82
N ARG A 150 13.85 -4.15 -24.89
CA ARG A 150 12.95 -4.16 -26.07
C ARG A 150 12.73 -5.55 -26.65
N LEU A 151 11.52 -5.78 -27.14
CA LEU A 151 11.21 -6.97 -27.92
C LEU A 151 11.92 -6.89 -29.27
N VAL A 152 12.58 -7.99 -29.67
CA VAL A 152 13.37 -8.03 -30.92
C VAL A 152 12.78 -8.97 -31.97
N ARG A 153 11.95 -9.94 -31.55
CA ARG A 153 11.31 -10.92 -32.44
C ARG A 153 10.10 -11.54 -31.76
N HIS A 154 9.09 -11.93 -32.53
CA HIS A 154 8.06 -12.85 -32.07
C HIS A 154 7.84 -14.00 -33.06
N VAL A 155 7.35 -15.13 -32.57
CA VAL A 155 6.98 -16.30 -33.35
C VAL A 155 5.66 -16.83 -32.80
N GLU A 156 4.73 -17.18 -33.69
CA GLU A 156 3.47 -17.83 -33.30
C GLU A 156 3.50 -19.31 -33.69
N LEU A 157 3.05 -20.17 -32.77
CA LEU A 157 3.02 -21.61 -32.93
C LEU A 157 1.62 -22.14 -32.61
N PRO A 158 1.12 -23.15 -33.33
CA PRO A 158 -0.15 -23.79 -33.02
C PRO A 158 -0.05 -24.59 -31.72
N GLY A 159 -1.09 -24.50 -30.90
CA GLY A 159 -1.20 -25.13 -29.60
C GLY A 159 -0.26 -24.58 -28.54
N GLN A 160 -0.21 -25.30 -27.42
CA GLN A 160 0.53 -24.88 -26.24
C GLN A 160 2.03 -25.19 -26.32
N VAL A 161 2.85 -24.15 -26.18
CA VAL A 161 4.30 -24.22 -26.01
C VAL A 161 4.64 -23.81 -24.58
N SER A 162 5.47 -24.57 -23.87
CA SER A 162 5.83 -24.28 -22.48
C SER A 162 7.34 -24.32 -22.24
N SER A 163 7.79 -23.76 -21.12
CA SER A 163 9.19 -23.75 -20.70
C SER A 163 10.18 -23.25 -21.78
N ALA A 164 9.80 -22.23 -22.53
CA ALA A 164 10.63 -21.69 -23.61
C ALA A 164 11.82 -20.89 -23.05
N VAL A 165 13.04 -21.24 -23.46
CA VAL A 165 14.27 -20.53 -23.08
C VAL A 165 15.16 -20.26 -24.29
N PRO A 166 15.91 -19.15 -24.32
CA PRO A 166 16.87 -18.88 -25.39
C PRO A 166 18.16 -19.69 -25.22
N VAL A 167 18.64 -20.26 -26.33
CA VAL A 167 19.91 -21.01 -26.45
C VAL A 167 20.69 -20.48 -27.65
N GLY A 168 21.48 -19.42 -27.41
CA GLY A 168 22.00 -18.57 -28.49
C GLY A 168 20.85 -17.83 -29.20
N ASP A 169 20.85 -17.81 -30.53
CA ASP A 169 19.80 -17.14 -31.32
C ASP A 169 18.49 -17.95 -31.46
N ARG A 170 18.50 -19.20 -30.97
CA ARG A 170 17.39 -20.18 -31.05
C ARG A 170 16.59 -20.19 -29.75
N ILE A 171 15.36 -20.68 -29.83
CA ILE A 171 14.53 -20.97 -28.66
C ILE A 171 14.47 -22.49 -28.49
N VAL A 172 14.58 -22.98 -27.26
CA VAL A 172 14.30 -24.38 -26.91
C VAL A 172 13.14 -24.40 -25.93
N ALA A 173 12.14 -25.25 -26.18
CA ALA A 173 10.91 -25.31 -25.39
C ALA A 173 10.39 -26.75 -25.27
N SER A 174 9.49 -26.98 -24.32
CA SER A 174 8.65 -28.19 -24.28
C SER A 174 7.54 -28.03 -25.30
N TYR A 175 7.56 -28.83 -26.36
CA TYR A 175 6.58 -28.73 -27.44
C TYR A 175 6.46 -30.04 -28.23
N LYS A 176 5.22 -30.42 -28.57
CA LYS A 176 4.86 -31.67 -29.26
C LYS A 176 5.39 -32.88 -28.48
N ASP A 177 6.34 -33.62 -29.05
CA ASP A 177 6.80 -34.91 -28.53
C ASP A 177 8.00 -34.80 -27.57
N GLY A 178 8.49 -33.59 -27.27
CA GLY A 178 9.63 -33.44 -26.38
C GLY A 178 10.24 -32.05 -26.30
N LEU A 179 11.54 -32.04 -25.98
CA LEU A 179 12.36 -30.85 -26.04
C LEU A 179 12.58 -30.48 -27.51
N THR A 180 12.10 -29.31 -27.91
CA THR A 180 12.03 -28.89 -29.31
C THR A 180 12.72 -27.54 -29.50
N GLU A 181 13.56 -27.47 -30.53
CA GLU A 181 14.12 -26.22 -31.03
C GLU A 181 13.10 -25.51 -31.91
N ILE A 182 12.96 -24.20 -31.69
CA ILE A 182 12.11 -23.30 -32.47
C ILE A 182 13.03 -22.28 -33.13
N THR A 183 13.00 -22.28 -34.46
CA THR A 183 13.78 -21.38 -35.31
C THR A 183 13.17 -19.97 -35.34
N THR A 184 13.93 -19.02 -35.89
CA THR A 184 13.53 -17.60 -35.97
C THR A 184 12.29 -17.36 -36.84
N GLN A 185 11.93 -18.30 -37.71
CA GLN A 185 10.76 -18.26 -38.60
C GLN A 185 9.62 -19.19 -38.14
N GLY A 186 9.72 -19.80 -36.94
CA GLY A 186 8.69 -20.71 -36.42
C GLY A 186 8.76 -22.16 -36.90
N GLY A 187 9.80 -22.55 -37.65
CA GLY A 187 10.11 -23.96 -37.90
C GLY A 187 10.54 -24.67 -36.62
N THR A 188 10.10 -25.92 -36.43
CA THR A 188 10.34 -26.70 -35.20
C THR A 188 11.18 -27.95 -35.48
N ARG A 189 12.15 -28.26 -34.62
CA ARG A 189 13.00 -29.45 -34.71
C ARG A 189 13.09 -30.16 -33.35
N LEU A 190 12.65 -31.41 -33.29
CA LEU A 190 12.75 -32.23 -32.07
C LEU A 190 14.23 -32.47 -31.73
N LEU A 191 14.61 -32.16 -30.49
CA LEU A 191 15.96 -32.38 -29.96
C LEU A 191 16.04 -33.69 -29.18
N ALA A 192 15.04 -33.91 -28.33
CA ALA A 192 14.94 -35.10 -27.50
C ALA A 192 13.48 -35.40 -27.18
N LYS A 193 13.09 -36.67 -27.25
CA LYS A 193 11.80 -37.13 -26.74
C LYS A 193 11.82 -37.09 -25.20
N THR A 194 10.73 -36.66 -24.59
CA THR A 194 10.56 -36.63 -23.13
C THR A 194 9.41 -37.53 -22.70
N GLU A 195 9.36 -37.87 -21.41
CA GLU A 195 8.22 -38.57 -20.81
C GLU A 195 7.31 -37.52 -20.15
N GLY A 196 6.37 -36.97 -20.93
CA GLY A 196 5.51 -35.86 -20.51
C GLY A 196 6.16 -34.48 -20.70
N PRO A 197 5.55 -33.42 -20.14
CA PRO A 197 6.06 -32.05 -20.23
C PRO A 197 7.46 -31.89 -19.64
N ALA A 198 8.37 -31.25 -20.39
CA ALA A 198 9.65 -30.81 -19.86
C ALA A 198 9.46 -29.53 -19.04
N ALA A 199 9.55 -29.66 -17.72
CA ALA A 199 9.42 -28.58 -16.76
C ALA A 199 10.78 -27.98 -16.42
N TYR A 200 10.79 -26.72 -15.95
CA TYR A 200 12.01 -26.04 -15.49
C TYR A 200 13.18 -26.12 -16.48
N VAL A 201 12.91 -25.99 -17.78
CA VAL A 201 13.95 -26.01 -18.82
C VAL A 201 14.92 -24.84 -18.58
N ARG A 202 16.23 -25.11 -18.53
CA ARG A 202 17.31 -24.13 -18.32
C ARG A 202 18.45 -24.38 -19.31
N ALA A 203 19.00 -23.29 -19.88
CA ALA A 203 20.23 -23.37 -20.67
C ALA A 203 21.45 -23.25 -19.74
N ASP A 204 22.47 -24.09 -19.96
CA ASP A 204 23.68 -24.12 -19.14
C ASP A 204 24.93 -23.59 -19.86
N ALA A 205 25.93 -23.17 -19.09
CA ALA A 205 27.18 -22.57 -19.61
C ALA A 205 28.00 -23.49 -20.53
N GLY A 206 27.82 -24.80 -20.39
CA GLY A 206 28.43 -25.82 -21.24
C GLY A 206 27.65 -26.08 -22.53
N GLY A 207 26.63 -25.27 -22.84
CA GLY A 207 25.82 -25.36 -24.06
C GLY A 207 24.73 -26.43 -24.01
N GLY A 208 24.50 -27.05 -22.84
CA GLY A 208 23.44 -28.02 -22.64
C GLY A 208 22.12 -27.36 -22.23
N VAL A 209 21.06 -28.18 -22.24
CA VAL A 209 19.73 -27.80 -21.77
C VAL A 209 19.29 -28.78 -20.70
N ASP A 210 19.17 -28.30 -19.47
CA ASP A 210 18.73 -29.08 -18.31
C ASP A 210 17.22 -28.94 -18.10
N PHE A 211 16.54 -30.01 -17.75
CA PHE A 211 15.09 -30.01 -17.55
C PHE A 211 14.64 -31.10 -16.58
N LEU A 212 13.47 -30.92 -15.99
CA LEU A 212 12.80 -31.87 -15.11
C LEU A 212 11.62 -32.50 -15.86
N GLU A 213 11.50 -33.82 -15.81
CA GLU A 213 10.31 -34.54 -16.30
C GLU A 213 9.78 -35.49 -15.22
N ALA A 214 8.52 -35.89 -15.35
CA ALA A 214 7.95 -36.92 -14.49
C ALA A 214 8.18 -38.31 -15.10
N HIS A 215 8.57 -39.26 -14.26
CA HIS A 215 8.65 -40.68 -14.60
C HIS A 215 7.56 -41.42 -13.82
N GLY A 216 6.38 -41.54 -14.42
CA GLY A 216 5.17 -41.96 -13.71
C GLY A 216 4.61 -40.86 -12.79
N GLN A 217 3.85 -41.24 -11.76
CA GLN A 217 3.10 -40.27 -10.94
C GLN A 217 3.88 -39.67 -9.76
N THR A 218 4.94 -40.35 -9.30
CA THR A 218 5.59 -40.05 -8.02
C THR A 218 7.09 -39.81 -8.14
N THR A 219 7.69 -40.05 -9.30
CA THR A 219 9.14 -39.92 -9.51
C THR A 219 9.42 -38.78 -10.47
N GLY A 220 10.34 -37.90 -10.11
CA GLY A 220 10.89 -36.86 -10.99
C GLY A 220 12.31 -37.25 -11.43
N VAL A 221 12.65 -36.90 -12.67
CA VAL A 221 13.98 -37.15 -13.26
C VAL A 221 14.53 -35.85 -13.83
N ALA A 222 15.63 -35.38 -13.27
CA ALA A 222 16.40 -34.26 -13.83
C ALA A 222 17.30 -34.79 -14.94
N ARG A 223 17.24 -34.18 -16.12
CA ARG A 223 17.99 -34.59 -17.32
C ARG A 223 18.70 -33.41 -17.96
N ARG A 224 19.71 -33.74 -18.77
CA ARG A 224 20.46 -32.80 -19.59
C ARG A 224 20.53 -33.25 -21.03
N TYR A 225 20.15 -32.38 -21.96
CA TYR A 225 20.36 -32.55 -23.39
C TYR A 225 21.64 -31.80 -23.83
N LEU A 226 22.53 -32.49 -24.56
CA LEU A 226 23.70 -31.87 -25.19
C LEU A 226 24.08 -32.66 -26.46
N ASN A 227 24.23 -31.97 -27.59
CA ASN A 227 24.72 -32.54 -28.86
C ASN A 227 24.04 -33.86 -29.28
N GLY A 228 22.71 -33.95 -29.15
CA GLY A 228 21.95 -35.13 -29.57
C GLY A 228 21.87 -36.25 -28.52
N ALA A 229 22.52 -36.10 -27.35
CA ALA A 229 22.46 -37.04 -26.25
C ALA A 229 21.67 -36.48 -25.05
N VAL A 230 20.94 -37.35 -24.36
CA VAL A 230 20.25 -37.03 -23.10
C VAL A 230 20.85 -37.86 -21.98
N ALA A 231 21.32 -37.21 -20.92
CA ALA A 231 21.86 -37.84 -19.73
C ALA A 231 20.93 -37.58 -18.51
N GLU A 232 20.75 -38.60 -17.66
CA GLU A 232 20.12 -38.42 -16.34
C GLU A 232 21.11 -37.75 -15.40
N LEU A 233 20.69 -36.67 -14.74
CA LEU A 233 21.45 -35.97 -13.71
C LEU A 233 21.09 -36.48 -12.32
N ALA A 234 19.78 -36.67 -12.07
CA ALA A 234 19.28 -37.15 -10.79
C ALA A 234 17.84 -37.66 -10.89
N ARG A 235 17.44 -38.43 -9.88
CA ARG A 235 16.12 -39.02 -9.74
C ARG A 235 15.69 -38.99 -8.29
N GLY A 236 14.40 -38.77 -8.02
CA GLY A 236 13.83 -38.77 -6.67
C GLY A 236 12.31 -38.62 -6.68
N PRO A 237 11.68 -38.41 -5.51
CA PRO A 237 10.25 -38.10 -5.43
C PRO A 237 9.94 -36.86 -6.27
N LEU A 238 8.85 -36.87 -7.03
CA LEU A 238 8.50 -35.82 -8.00
C LEU A 238 8.44 -34.44 -7.35
N THR A 239 7.78 -34.32 -6.19
CA THR A 239 7.70 -33.07 -5.40
C THR A 239 8.97 -32.78 -4.59
N GLY A 240 9.91 -33.72 -4.55
CA GLY A 240 11.13 -33.67 -3.74
C GLY A 240 12.41 -33.37 -4.53
N ILE A 241 12.33 -33.10 -5.83
CA ILE A 241 13.46 -32.74 -6.69
C ILE A 241 13.12 -31.49 -7.52
N GLY A 242 14.11 -30.63 -7.72
CA GLY A 242 13.95 -29.40 -8.49
C GLY A 242 15.21 -28.99 -9.25
N ILE A 243 15.02 -28.08 -10.21
CA ILE A 243 16.10 -27.46 -10.98
C ILE A 243 15.93 -25.95 -10.89
N ALA A 244 16.98 -25.27 -10.43
CA ALA A 244 17.05 -23.82 -10.35
C ALA A 244 18.22 -23.29 -11.19
N SER A 245 18.19 -22.01 -11.57
CA SER A 245 19.25 -21.36 -12.34
C SER A 245 19.97 -20.30 -11.52
N GLY A 246 21.29 -20.21 -11.70
CA GLY A 246 22.13 -19.12 -11.23
C GLY A 246 22.64 -18.25 -12.38
N ALA A 247 23.49 -17.28 -12.05
CA ALA A 247 24.16 -16.46 -13.06
C ALA A 247 25.23 -17.27 -13.81
N GLN A 248 25.62 -16.75 -14.98
CA GLN A 248 26.64 -17.29 -15.89
C GLN A 248 26.31 -18.68 -16.42
N GLY A 249 25.02 -19.02 -16.53
CA GLY A 249 24.57 -20.34 -17.00
C GLY A 249 24.84 -21.48 -16.01
N ARG A 250 24.94 -21.17 -14.71
CA ARG A 250 24.97 -22.19 -13.64
C ARG A 250 23.57 -22.77 -13.44
N VAL A 251 23.50 -24.07 -13.22
CA VAL A 251 22.26 -24.78 -12.92
C VAL A 251 22.42 -25.54 -11.60
N PHE A 252 21.41 -25.48 -10.75
CA PHE A 252 21.42 -26.11 -9.43
C PHE A 252 20.38 -27.22 -9.38
N LEU A 253 20.83 -28.40 -8.98
CA LEU A 253 19.95 -29.51 -8.60
C LEU A 253 19.58 -29.34 -7.11
N THR A 254 18.29 -29.15 -6.83
CA THR A 254 17.74 -28.96 -5.48
C THR A 254 16.88 -30.16 -5.06
N GLY A 255 16.53 -30.23 -3.78
CA GLY A 255 15.73 -31.28 -3.18
C GLY A 255 16.53 -32.48 -2.64
N THR A 256 15.83 -33.58 -2.43
CA THR A 256 16.33 -34.85 -1.85
C THR A 256 16.23 -35.99 -2.87
N PRO A 257 17.05 -35.96 -3.94
CA PRO A 257 17.07 -37.04 -4.93
C PRO A 257 17.50 -38.36 -4.28
N THR A 258 16.88 -39.46 -4.71
CA THR A 258 17.26 -40.84 -4.34
C THR A 258 18.58 -41.26 -5.00
N SER A 259 18.88 -40.73 -6.19
CA SER A 259 20.15 -40.97 -6.89
C SER A 259 20.60 -39.73 -7.67
N VAL A 260 21.92 -39.54 -7.76
CA VAL A 260 22.56 -38.44 -8.50
C VAL A 260 23.71 -39.02 -9.32
N ALA A 261 23.71 -38.76 -10.62
CA ALA A 261 24.78 -39.14 -11.54
C ALA A 261 25.95 -38.14 -11.47
N PRO A 262 27.13 -38.45 -12.06
CA PRO A 262 28.20 -37.46 -12.19
C PRO A 262 27.72 -36.19 -12.90
N LEU A 263 27.77 -35.05 -12.20
CA LEU A 263 27.28 -33.77 -12.71
C LEU A 263 28.35 -33.07 -13.57
N PRO A 264 27.98 -32.43 -14.70
CA PRO A 264 28.89 -31.59 -15.47
C PRO A 264 29.28 -30.33 -14.70
N ALA A 265 30.37 -29.67 -15.09
CA ALA A 265 30.89 -28.49 -14.37
C ALA A 265 29.91 -27.30 -14.28
N SER A 266 28.93 -27.20 -15.20
CA SER A 266 27.88 -26.19 -15.19
C SER A 266 26.73 -26.49 -14.23
N VAL A 267 26.64 -27.72 -13.70
CA VAL A 267 25.57 -28.18 -12.81
C VAL A 267 26.15 -28.57 -11.45
N SER A 268 25.62 -28.00 -10.37
CA SER A 268 25.99 -28.39 -9.01
C SER A 268 24.78 -28.76 -8.17
N ARG A 269 24.98 -29.65 -7.21
CA ARG A 269 23.93 -30.02 -6.25
C ARG A 269 23.96 -29.06 -5.07
N VAL A 270 22.79 -28.57 -4.68
CA VAL A 270 22.63 -27.74 -3.48
C VAL A 270 21.59 -28.38 -2.55
N GLN A 271 21.91 -28.41 -1.26
CA GLN A 271 20.99 -28.92 -0.23
C GLN A 271 19.95 -27.85 0.11
N ALA A 272 18.86 -27.83 -0.65
CA ALA A 272 17.72 -26.92 -0.48
C ALA A 272 16.41 -27.65 -0.84
N PRO A 273 15.23 -27.19 -0.39
CA PRO A 273 13.95 -27.64 -0.91
C PRO A 273 13.86 -27.55 -2.43
N ALA A 274 13.05 -28.42 -3.04
CA ALA A 274 12.91 -28.53 -4.49
C ALA A 274 12.50 -27.22 -5.19
N ASN A 275 11.74 -26.38 -4.50
CA ASN A 275 11.21 -25.10 -4.99
C ASN A 275 11.98 -23.87 -4.48
N ALA A 276 13.15 -24.04 -3.87
CA ALA A 276 13.94 -22.93 -3.34
C ALA A 276 14.46 -22.00 -4.45
N GLU A 277 14.45 -20.70 -4.17
CA GLU A 277 15.14 -19.71 -5.01
C GLU A 277 16.64 -19.72 -4.69
N MET A 278 17.46 -19.69 -5.73
CA MET A 278 18.92 -19.81 -5.58
C MET A 278 19.59 -18.47 -5.86
N SER A 279 20.57 -18.11 -5.01
CA SER A 279 21.46 -16.98 -5.28
C SER A 279 22.29 -17.23 -6.55
N THR A 280 22.81 -16.16 -7.16
CA THR A 280 23.51 -16.20 -8.45
C THR A 280 24.69 -17.17 -8.54
N GLU A 281 25.37 -17.45 -7.43
CA GLU A 281 26.46 -18.43 -7.30
C GLU A 281 26.04 -19.69 -6.52
N GLY A 282 24.80 -19.75 -6.02
CA GLY A 282 24.26 -20.90 -5.28
C GLY A 282 24.78 -21.05 -3.86
N ARG A 283 25.33 -19.98 -3.26
CA ARG A 283 25.81 -19.99 -1.87
C ARG A 283 24.70 -19.78 -0.85
N LEU A 284 23.56 -19.23 -1.28
CA LEU A 284 22.36 -19.08 -0.47
C LEU A 284 21.17 -19.71 -1.21
N ALA A 285 20.42 -20.55 -0.49
CA ALA A 285 19.14 -21.08 -0.95
C ALA A 285 18.03 -20.47 -0.09
N LEU A 286 17.11 -19.78 -0.75
CA LEU A 286 15.95 -19.17 -0.13
C LEU A 286 14.80 -20.14 -0.15
N THR A 287 14.48 -20.65 1.03
CA THR A 287 13.31 -21.50 1.26
C THR A 287 12.08 -20.66 1.57
N HIS A 288 12.30 -19.50 2.20
CA HIS A 288 11.32 -18.48 2.50
C HIS A 288 11.98 -17.10 2.52
N ALA A 289 11.30 -16.12 1.96
CA ALA A 289 11.44 -14.74 2.32
C ALA A 289 10.01 -14.23 2.55
N THR A 290 9.65 -13.98 3.80
CA THR A 290 8.54 -13.08 4.09
C THR A 290 9.07 -11.70 3.77
N ALA A 291 8.78 -11.26 2.57
CA ALA A 291 8.76 -9.84 2.34
C ALA A 291 7.37 -9.39 2.70
N ALA A 292 7.34 -8.39 3.54
CA ALA A 292 6.18 -7.57 3.65
C ALA A 292 6.69 -6.16 3.29
N GLU A 293 6.21 -5.71 2.15
CA GLU A 293 5.87 -4.35 1.72
C GLU A 293 6.97 -3.26 1.69
N ASP A 294 7.48 -3.07 0.47
CA ASP A 294 7.87 -1.85 -0.30
C ASP A 294 8.78 -0.71 0.23
N GLU A 295 9.68 -0.14 -0.59
CA GLU A 295 9.34 0.80 -1.70
C GLU A 295 10.48 1.02 -2.76
N VAL A 296 10.14 1.50 -3.98
CA VAL A 296 11.05 2.13 -5.00
C VAL A 296 10.42 3.34 -5.72
N SER A 297 11.22 4.40 -5.99
CA SER A 297 10.93 5.49 -6.97
C SER A 297 12.16 6.00 -7.77
N LEU A 298 11.91 6.63 -8.93
CA LEU A 298 12.79 6.84 -10.12
C LEU A 298 13.00 8.33 -10.50
N SER A 299 14.07 8.67 -11.25
CA SER A 299 14.02 9.69 -12.34
C SER A 299 15.18 9.60 -13.37
N VAL A 300 14.91 10.02 -14.61
CA VAL A 300 15.75 9.90 -15.84
C VAL A 300 15.97 11.28 -16.48
N ARG A 301 17.11 11.50 -17.18
CA ARG A 301 17.19 12.44 -18.32
C ARG A 301 18.17 12.04 -19.42
N ASN A 302 17.69 12.19 -20.66
CA ASN A 302 18.37 11.98 -21.95
C ASN A 302 19.35 13.14 -22.26
N GLN A 303 20.57 12.83 -22.69
CA GLN A 303 21.47 13.80 -23.33
C GLN A 303 21.94 13.25 -24.67
N VAL A 304 21.44 13.80 -25.78
CA VAL A 304 22.23 14.37 -26.90
C VAL A 304 21.39 14.71 -28.16
N THR A 305 20.18 14.18 -28.41
CA THR A 305 19.53 14.40 -29.74
C THR A 305 18.09 14.93 -29.83
N GLY A 306 17.32 15.04 -28.75
CA GLY A 306 16.13 15.91 -28.74
C GLY A 306 15.01 15.66 -29.78
N GLN A 307 14.69 14.41 -30.16
CA GLN A 307 13.41 14.11 -30.85
C GLN A 307 12.84 12.72 -30.52
N THR A 308 11.51 12.66 -30.40
CA THR A 308 10.66 11.46 -30.33
C THR A 308 9.55 11.60 -31.37
N THR A 309 9.18 10.54 -32.09
CA THR A 309 7.99 10.54 -32.97
C THR A 309 7.19 9.24 -32.79
N ALA A 310 5.87 9.40 -32.75
CA ALA A 310 4.87 8.39 -32.38
C ALA A 310 4.21 7.71 -33.60
N LEU A 311 3.62 6.52 -33.38
CA LEU A 311 2.64 5.88 -34.28
C LEU A 311 1.26 5.86 -33.60
N ARG A 312 0.21 6.17 -34.37
CA ARG A 312 -1.21 6.22 -33.97
C ARG A 312 -2.00 5.02 -34.52
N MET A 313 -3.00 4.55 -33.78
CA MET A 313 -4.17 3.85 -34.31
C MET A 313 -5.45 4.45 -33.71
N ASN A 314 -6.50 4.48 -34.52
CA ASN A 314 -7.77 5.17 -34.26
C ASN A 314 -8.64 4.43 -33.22
N VAL A 315 -9.38 5.22 -32.45
CA VAL A 315 -10.26 4.81 -31.35
C VAL A 315 -11.70 5.18 -31.73
N GLU A 316 -12.64 4.26 -31.51
CA GLU A 316 -14.08 4.51 -31.59
C GLU A 316 -14.55 5.36 -30.39
N SER A 317 -15.51 6.25 -30.63
CA SER A 317 -15.94 7.25 -29.65
C SER A 317 -16.76 6.65 -28.51
N LEU A 318 -16.37 6.98 -27.27
CA LEU A 318 -17.17 6.78 -26.07
C LEU A 318 -18.24 7.87 -25.95
N THR A 319 -19.38 7.53 -25.35
CA THR A 319 -20.41 8.48 -24.93
C THR A 319 -19.88 9.36 -23.80
N ALA A 320 -20.07 10.67 -23.89
CA ALA A 320 -19.54 11.63 -22.91
C ALA A 320 -20.11 11.37 -21.51
N ALA A 321 -19.21 11.11 -20.56
CA ALA A 321 -19.50 10.97 -19.14
C ALA A 321 -19.64 12.35 -18.47
N SER A 322 -20.23 12.40 -17.28
CA SER A 322 -20.32 13.66 -16.52
C SER A 322 -18.97 14.00 -15.84
N PRO A 323 -18.46 15.24 -15.97
CA PRO A 323 -17.27 15.71 -15.26
C PRO A 323 -17.50 15.93 -13.76
N SER A 324 -18.75 15.84 -13.28
CA SER A 324 -19.09 16.18 -11.90
C SER A 324 -19.92 15.13 -11.16
N ASN A 325 -20.51 14.16 -11.87
CA ASN A 325 -21.21 13.05 -11.23
C ASN A 325 -20.20 11.94 -10.89
N PRO A 326 -20.03 11.54 -9.62
CA PRO A 326 -19.18 10.41 -9.29
C PRO A 326 -19.71 9.09 -9.85
N VAL A 327 -21.02 8.96 -10.09
CA VAL A 327 -21.64 7.78 -10.72
C VAL A 327 -21.43 7.80 -12.24
N GLU A 328 -20.99 6.67 -12.79
CA GLU A 328 -20.82 6.47 -14.23
C GLU A 328 -22.13 5.97 -14.86
N ASP A 329 -22.85 6.83 -15.59
CA ASP A 329 -24.09 6.48 -16.27
C ASP A 329 -23.85 5.59 -17.50
N GLU A 330 -22.67 5.73 -18.11
CA GLU A 330 -22.16 4.96 -19.24
C GLU A 330 -21.66 3.55 -18.87
N ARG A 331 -21.71 3.18 -17.58
CA ARG A 331 -21.25 1.88 -17.09
C ARG A 331 -21.95 0.70 -17.74
N THR A 332 -21.23 -0.41 -17.88
CA THR A 332 -21.80 -1.70 -18.30
C THR A 332 -22.35 -2.52 -17.14
N CYS A 333 -21.78 -2.36 -15.93
CA CYS A 333 -22.18 -3.13 -14.77
C CYS A 333 -23.47 -2.60 -14.13
N GLY A 334 -24.29 -3.49 -13.58
CA GLY A 334 -25.63 -3.17 -13.07
C GLY A 334 -25.64 -2.17 -11.93
N VAL A 335 -24.71 -2.33 -10.98
CA VAL A 335 -24.61 -1.51 -9.76
C VAL A 335 -23.46 -0.52 -9.91
N ALA A 336 -23.72 0.75 -9.66
CA ALA A 336 -22.71 1.79 -9.71
C ALA A 336 -21.65 1.60 -8.62
N ARG A 337 -20.40 1.99 -8.92
CA ARG A 337 -19.29 1.89 -7.95
C ARG A 337 -19.32 3.05 -6.96
N ASN A 338 -19.33 4.29 -7.45
CA ASN A 338 -19.22 5.51 -6.66
C ASN A 338 -20.60 6.16 -6.40
N ASP A 339 -21.61 5.34 -6.11
CA ASP A 339 -22.95 5.80 -5.75
C ASP A 339 -22.98 6.17 -4.26
N PRO A 340 -23.13 7.45 -3.88
CA PRO A 340 -23.13 7.85 -2.48
C PRO A 340 -24.32 7.27 -1.69
N ASP A 341 -25.42 6.93 -2.37
CA ASP A 341 -26.58 6.28 -1.75
C ASP A 341 -26.36 4.77 -1.51
N LEU A 342 -25.18 4.24 -1.84
CA LEU A 342 -24.85 2.83 -1.69
C LEU A 342 -23.42 2.63 -1.17
N GLN A 343 -23.26 2.59 0.14
CA GLN A 343 -22.07 2.04 0.77
C GLN A 343 -22.32 0.59 1.24
N VAL A 344 -21.32 -0.26 1.06
CA VAL A 344 -21.40 -1.70 1.32
C VAL A 344 -20.58 -2.05 2.55
N LEU A 345 -21.19 -2.79 3.48
CA LEU A 345 -20.52 -3.29 4.69
C LEU A 345 -19.42 -4.28 4.30
N GLN A 346 -18.21 -4.06 4.80
CA GLN A 346 -17.18 -5.10 4.82
C GLN A 346 -17.45 -6.06 5.99
N PRO A 347 -17.92 -7.29 5.76
CA PRO A 347 -18.24 -8.21 6.83
C PRO A 347 -16.97 -8.69 7.51
N GLN A 348 -17.09 -9.03 8.79
CA GLN A 348 -16.06 -9.77 9.48
C GLN A 348 -16.08 -11.24 9.01
N TRP A 349 -14.92 -11.88 8.94
CA TRP A 349 -14.80 -13.24 8.38
C TRP A 349 -15.68 -14.32 9.06
N LYS A 350 -16.07 -14.16 10.33
CA LYS A 350 -17.04 -15.03 11.02
C LYS A 350 -18.47 -14.81 10.55
N GLN A 351 -18.84 -13.60 10.13
CA GLN A 351 -20.13 -13.34 9.49
C GLN A 351 -20.20 -14.09 8.15
N VAL A 352 -19.10 -14.08 7.39
CA VAL A 352 -18.99 -14.85 6.13
C VAL A 352 -19.13 -16.36 6.38
N GLU A 353 -18.43 -16.92 7.38
CA GLU A 353 -18.59 -18.33 7.77
C GLU A 353 -20.01 -18.66 8.24
N TRP A 354 -20.61 -17.80 9.08
CA TRP A 354 -21.99 -17.96 9.52
C TRP A 354 -22.96 -18.02 8.33
N ALA A 355 -22.82 -17.09 7.38
CA ALA A 355 -23.68 -17.07 6.20
C ALA A 355 -23.47 -18.33 5.34
N ALA A 356 -22.22 -18.77 5.15
CA ALA A 356 -21.92 -19.99 4.41
C ALA A 356 -22.51 -21.25 5.08
N ASP A 357 -22.31 -21.41 6.40
CA ASP A 357 -22.81 -22.53 7.20
C ASP A 357 -24.34 -22.64 7.13
N LEU A 358 -25.05 -21.51 7.27
CA LEU A 358 -26.50 -21.48 7.16
C LEU A 358 -26.97 -21.68 5.72
N ALA A 359 -26.27 -21.13 4.73
CA ALA A 359 -26.66 -21.25 3.32
C ALA A 359 -26.63 -22.71 2.85
N VAL A 360 -25.56 -23.45 3.17
CA VAL A 360 -25.41 -24.84 2.69
C VAL A 360 -26.46 -25.79 3.24
N VAL A 361 -27.03 -25.51 4.42
CA VAL A 361 -28.13 -26.27 5.02
C VAL A 361 -29.52 -25.71 4.73
N GLY A 362 -29.64 -24.66 3.90
CA GLY A 362 -30.92 -24.09 3.52
C GLY A 362 -31.58 -23.24 4.62
N ALA A 363 -30.79 -22.70 5.55
CA ALA A 363 -31.26 -21.93 6.71
C ALA A 363 -30.88 -20.44 6.67
N LEU A 364 -30.28 -19.94 5.58
CA LEU A 364 -29.91 -18.52 5.45
C LEU A 364 -31.13 -17.67 5.06
N THR A 365 -32.13 -17.68 5.94
CA THR A 365 -33.43 -17.01 5.78
C THR A 365 -33.54 -15.78 6.67
N VAL A 366 -32.41 -15.17 7.05
CA VAL A 366 -32.40 -13.92 7.80
C VAL A 366 -33.22 -12.87 7.05
N GLN A 367 -34.15 -12.23 7.75
CA GLN A 367 -34.98 -11.20 7.16
C GLN A 367 -34.18 -9.90 7.09
N ARG A 368 -33.85 -9.48 5.87
CA ARG A 368 -33.43 -8.10 5.62
C ARG A 368 -34.69 -7.23 5.64
N PRO A 369 -34.79 -6.25 6.56
CA PRO A 369 -35.92 -5.32 6.58
C PRO A 369 -35.93 -4.42 5.34
N TYR A 370 -36.99 -3.63 5.20
CA TYR A 370 -36.98 -2.52 4.25
C TYR A 370 -35.80 -1.61 4.57
N ASN A 371 -35.08 -1.16 3.54
CA ASN A 371 -33.94 -0.26 3.68
C ASN A 371 -32.83 -0.82 4.59
N TRP A 372 -32.59 -2.13 4.53
CA TRP A 372 -31.49 -2.75 5.28
C TRP A 372 -30.16 -2.11 4.90
N ASN A 373 -29.39 -1.65 5.91
CA ASN A 373 -28.17 -0.85 5.76
C ASN A 373 -28.35 0.34 4.81
N GLU A 374 -29.49 1.01 4.87
CA GLU A 374 -29.77 2.25 4.12
C GLU A 374 -29.69 2.11 2.60
N THR A 375 -29.83 0.89 2.08
CA THR A 375 -29.72 0.58 0.64
C THR A 375 -30.90 1.07 -0.22
N GLY A 376 -31.98 1.56 0.39
CA GLY A 376 -33.24 1.91 -0.27
C GLY A 376 -34.06 0.71 -0.76
N LEU A 377 -33.67 -0.53 -0.45
CA LEU A 377 -34.23 -1.74 -1.05
C LEU A 377 -35.44 -2.30 -0.27
N PRO A 378 -36.45 -2.89 -0.95
CA PRO A 378 -37.58 -3.53 -0.28
C PRO A 378 -37.15 -4.82 0.43
N PRO A 379 -37.85 -5.27 1.50
CA PRO A 379 -37.46 -6.41 2.32
C PRO A 379 -37.22 -7.70 1.51
N TRP A 380 -36.26 -8.51 1.94
CA TRP A 380 -35.97 -9.81 1.34
C TRP A 380 -35.31 -10.76 2.33
N THR A 381 -35.20 -12.03 1.96
CA THR A 381 -34.31 -12.99 2.62
C THR A 381 -33.32 -13.52 1.58
N PRO A 382 -32.04 -13.75 1.94
CA PRO A 382 -31.04 -14.26 0.99
C PRO A 382 -31.51 -15.52 0.24
N GLN A 383 -31.98 -16.54 0.97
CA GLN A 383 -32.49 -17.78 0.36
C GLN A 383 -33.95 -17.74 -0.07
N GLY A 384 -34.70 -16.67 0.21
CA GLY A 384 -35.97 -16.43 -0.47
C GLY A 384 -35.75 -15.93 -1.90
N LEU A 385 -34.71 -15.12 -2.10
CA LEU A 385 -34.33 -14.60 -3.41
C LEU A 385 -33.50 -15.61 -4.23
N PHE A 386 -32.54 -16.28 -3.60
CA PHE A 386 -31.70 -17.32 -4.18
C PHE A 386 -31.93 -18.65 -3.48
N PRO A 387 -33.02 -19.36 -3.83
CA PRO A 387 -33.41 -20.59 -3.14
C PRO A 387 -32.36 -21.69 -3.29
N SER A 388 -32.23 -22.48 -2.23
CA SER A 388 -31.36 -23.64 -2.18
C SER A 388 -31.85 -24.73 -3.14
N GLU A 389 -31.18 -24.92 -4.28
CA GLU A 389 -31.56 -25.97 -5.25
C GLU A 389 -31.24 -27.38 -4.73
N ARG A 390 -32.08 -28.37 -5.06
CA ARG A 390 -31.79 -29.76 -4.71
C ARG A 390 -30.64 -30.28 -5.58
N LEU A 391 -29.67 -30.92 -4.95
CA LEU A 391 -28.58 -31.59 -5.66
C LEU A 391 -29.06 -32.90 -6.31
N ALA A 392 -28.67 -33.10 -7.57
CA ALA A 392 -28.69 -34.40 -8.19
C ALA A 392 -27.85 -35.38 -7.36
N GLY A 393 -28.40 -36.56 -7.06
CA GLY A 393 -27.81 -37.51 -6.10
C GLY A 393 -28.17 -37.30 -4.63
N GLY A 394 -28.79 -36.17 -4.27
CA GLY A 394 -29.07 -35.81 -2.88
C GLY A 394 -27.86 -35.21 -2.15
N GLY A 395 -28.03 -34.92 -0.85
CA GLY A 395 -27.00 -34.26 -0.03
C GLY A 395 -26.98 -32.73 -0.19
N ARG A 396 -25.86 -32.12 0.19
CA ARG A 396 -25.61 -30.67 0.13
C ARG A 396 -24.14 -30.37 -0.18
N VAL A 397 -23.87 -29.13 -0.57
CA VAL A 397 -22.50 -28.57 -0.65
C VAL A 397 -21.89 -28.54 0.76
N PRO A 398 -20.67 -29.05 1.00
CA PRO A 398 -19.97 -28.84 2.25
C PRO A 398 -19.62 -27.35 2.46
N ALA A 399 -19.85 -26.81 3.66
CA ALA A 399 -19.54 -25.41 3.98
C ALA A 399 -18.11 -25.00 3.57
N GLN A 400 -17.12 -25.87 3.79
CA GLN A 400 -15.73 -25.62 3.46
C GLN A 400 -15.44 -25.53 1.95
N VAL A 401 -16.23 -26.19 1.10
CA VAL A 401 -16.10 -26.02 -0.36
C VAL A 401 -16.54 -24.61 -0.74
N LEU A 402 -17.67 -24.14 -0.21
CA LEU A 402 -18.16 -22.78 -0.43
C LEU A 402 -17.17 -21.75 0.13
N LEU A 403 -16.71 -21.91 1.38
CA LEU A 403 -15.74 -21.01 2.01
C LEU A 403 -14.40 -20.97 1.26
N GLY A 404 -13.96 -22.10 0.69
CA GLY A 404 -12.78 -22.14 -0.16
C GLY A 404 -12.94 -21.35 -1.46
N VAL A 405 -14.15 -21.34 -2.06
CA VAL A 405 -14.48 -20.44 -3.19
C VAL A 405 -14.40 -18.99 -2.72
N LEU A 406 -15.06 -18.62 -1.63
CA LEU A 406 -15.08 -17.24 -1.12
C LEU A 406 -13.66 -16.72 -0.79
N ALA A 407 -12.82 -17.57 -0.19
CA ALA A 407 -11.42 -17.22 0.09
C ALA A 407 -10.63 -17.01 -1.20
N GLN A 408 -10.82 -17.88 -2.20
CA GLN A 408 -10.12 -17.80 -3.47
C GLN A 408 -10.57 -16.61 -4.33
N GLU A 409 -11.86 -16.26 -4.30
CA GLU A 409 -12.43 -15.22 -5.15
C GLU A 409 -12.15 -13.81 -4.63
N SER A 410 -12.39 -13.55 -3.34
CA SER A 410 -12.37 -12.18 -2.83
C SER A 410 -11.58 -11.97 -1.54
N ASN A 411 -10.88 -12.99 -1.02
CA ASN A 411 -10.28 -12.91 0.31
C ASN A 411 -11.36 -12.67 1.41
N LEU A 412 -12.59 -13.16 1.19
CA LEU A 412 -13.75 -12.94 2.07
C LEU A 412 -14.27 -11.49 2.11
N TRP A 413 -13.87 -10.64 1.16
CA TRP A 413 -14.31 -9.24 1.08
C TRP A 413 -15.61 -9.06 0.32
N GLN A 414 -16.43 -8.11 0.76
CA GLN A 414 -17.69 -7.69 0.13
C GLN A 414 -17.65 -6.22 -0.30
N ALA A 415 -16.97 -5.36 0.46
CA ALA A 415 -16.66 -3.99 0.08
C ALA A 415 -15.27 -3.93 -0.57
N SER A 416 -14.93 -2.81 -1.21
CA SER A 416 -13.59 -2.55 -1.73
C SER A 416 -12.53 -2.74 -0.64
N GLY A 417 -11.29 -3.06 -1.05
CA GLY A 417 -10.18 -3.26 -0.13
C GLY A 417 -9.84 -2.05 0.76
N HIS A 418 -10.40 -0.89 0.45
CA HIS A 418 -10.27 0.35 1.22
C HIS A 418 -11.11 0.41 2.50
N ALA A 419 -12.12 -0.46 2.65
CA ALA A 419 -12.93 -0.52 3.87
C ALA A 419 -12.50 -1.72 4.73
N LEU A 420 -12.17 -1.49 6.00
CA LEU A 420 -11.87 -2.57 6.95
C LEU A 420 -13.13 -3.22 7.52
N GLU A 421 -12.99 -4.35 8.21
CA GLU A 421 -14.13 -5.07 8.77
C GLU A 421 -15.01 -4.19 9.70
N GLY A 422 -16.30 -4.11 9.39
CA GLY A 422 -17.25 -3.28 10.15
C GLY A 422 -17.39 -1.85 9.64
N GLU A 423 -16.61 -1.48 8.63
CA GLU A 423 -16.78 -0.26 7.87
C GLU A 423 -17.58 -0.49 6.60
N PHE A 424 -17.94 0.62 5.99
CA PHE A 424 -18.67 0.66 4.73
C PHE A 424 -17.82 1.36 3.69
N GLY A 425 -17.96 1.01 2.42
CA GLY A 425 -17.28 1.69 1.33
C GLY A 425 -17.88 1.32 -0.02
N ASN A 426 -17.14 1.51 -1.10
CA ASN A 426 -17.57 1.06 -2.42
C ASN A 426 -17.87 -0.46 -2.42
N PRO A 427 -18.83 -0.95 -3.23
CA PRO A 427 -18.98 -2.38 -3.45
C PRO A 427 -17.68 -2.99 -3.97
N LEU A 428 -17.35 -4.21 -3.56
CA LEU A 428 -16.28 -4.96 -4.21
C LEU A 428 -16.75 -5.36 -5.62
N ILE A 429 -16.05 -4.87 -6.63
CA ILE A 429 -16.31 -5.21 -8.03
C ILE A 429 -15.03 -5.77 -8.65
N GLY A 430 -15.16 -6.71 -9.59
CA GLY A 430 -14.09 -7.11 -10.48
C GLY A 430 -13.61 -5.96 -11.38
N ASP A 431 -13.27 -6.23 -12.64
CA ASP A 431 -12.87 -5.15 -13.55
C ASP A 431 -14.07 -4.33 -14.02
N TYR A 432 -14.49 -3.34 -13.22
CA TYR A 432 -15.66 -2.50 -13.48
C TYR A 432 -15.51 -1.64 -14.76
N TYR A 433 -14.28 -1.20 -15.04
CA TYR A 433 -13.96 -0.30 -16.15
C TYR A 433 -13.39 -1.01 -17.39
N GLY A 434 -13.19 -2.34 -17.34
CA GLY A 434 -12.58 -3.12 -18.42
C GLY A 434 -11.11 -2.77 -18.70
N ARG A 435 -10.42 -2.17 -17.72
CA ARG A 435 -9.06 -1.60 -17.90
C ARG A 435 -8.00 -2.63 -18.19
N ARG A 436 -8.28 -3.90 -17.89
CA ARG A 436 -7.38 -5.03 -18.19
C ARG A 436 -7.03 -5.10 -19.67
N ASP A 437 -7.90 -4.62 -20.55
CA ASP A 437 -7.69 -4.57 -22.00
C ASP A 437 -7.16 -3.22 -22.51
N SER A 438 -6.79 -2.28 -21.61
CA SER A 438 -6.14 -1.01 -21.98
C SER A 438 -4.62 -1.13 -21.99
N PRO A 439 -3.91 -0.62 -23.02
CA PRO A 439 -2.45 -0.67 -23.10
C PRO A 439 -1.71 0.03 -21.95
N ASP A 440 -2.33 1.05 -21.36
CA ASP A 440 -1.79 1.86 -20.26
C ASP A 440 -2.36 1.49 -18.88
N GLY A 441 -3.27 0.51 -18.83
CA GLY A 441 -3.91 0.09 -17.59
C GLY A 441 -4.98 1.04 -17.02
N TRP A 442 -5.17 2.21 -17.62
CA TRP A 442 -6.10 3.24 -17.13
C TRP A 442 -7.24 3.54 -18.10
N GLY A 443 -7.09 3.22 -19.37
CA GLY A 443 -8.14 3.40 -20.38
C GLY A 443 -9.39 2.59 -20.06
N VAL A 444 -10.54 3.24 -20.15
CA VAL A 444 -11.85 2.64 -19.90
C VAL A 444 -12.33 1.88 -21.13
N ARG A 445 -12.70 0.61 -20.95
CA ARG A 445 -13.21 -0.31 -21.99
C ARG A 445 -14.46 -1.02 -21.50
N TRP A 446 -15.59 -0.30 -21.54
CA TRP A 446 -16.86 -0.78 -20.97
C TRP A 446 -17.31 -2.16 -21.48
N ASP A 447 -17.07 -2.48 -22.76
CA ASP A 447 -17.40 -3.78 -23.35
C ASP A 447 -16.65 -4.95 -22.69
N LYS A 448 -15.53 -4.67 -22.05
CA LYS A 448 -14.63 -5.62 -21.39
C LYS A 448 -14.81 -5.72 -19.88
N ALA A 449 -15.77 -4.98 -19.31
CA ALA A 449 -16.02 -5.01 -17.87
C ALA A 449 -16.43 -6.43 -17.41
N ASP A 450 -15.91 -6.89 -16.26
CA ASP A 450 -16.19 -8.23 -15.70
C ASP A 450 -17.51 -8.25 -14.91
N CYS A 451 -17.83 -7.16 -14.22
CA CYS A 451 -19.06 -6.98 -13.42
C CYS A 451 -19.29 -8.07 -12.35
N GLY A 452 -18.23 -8.67 -11.80
CA GLY A 452 -18.30 -9.59 -10.67
C GLY A 452 -18.43 -8.83 -9.36
N TYR A 453 -19.45 -9.12 -8.55
CA TYR A 453 -19.69 -8.39 -7.30
C TYR A 453 -19.49 -9.25 -6.05
N GLY A 454 -18.94 -8.62 -5.01
CA GLY A 454 -18.97 -9.12 -3.62
C GLY A 454 -18.16 -10.39 -3.36
N VAL A 455 -18.47 -11.04 -2.26
CA VAL A 455 -17.64 -12.10 -1.66
C VAL A 455 -17.49 -13.38 -2.48
N ALA A 456 -18.49 -13.69 -3.31
CA ALA A 456 -18.44 -14.81 -4.25
C ALA A 456 -18.11 -14.36 -5.68
N GLN A 457 -17.79 -13.07 -5.90
CA GLN A 457 -17.52 -12.49 -7.22
C GLN A 457 -18.59 -12.89 -8.27
N VAL A 458 -19.87 -12.75 -7.89
CA VAL A 458 -21.01 -13.14 -8.73
C VAL A 458 -21.03 -12.27 -9.99
N THR A 459 -20.81 -12.88 -11.14
CA THR A 459 -20.81 -12.22 -12.47
C THR A 459 -22.08 -12.49 -13.26
N ASP A 460 -22.68 -13.67 -13.06
CA ASP A 460 -23.85 -14.12 -13.80
C ASP A 460 -25.03 -13.14 -13.62
N ARG A 461 -25.44 -12.55 -14.76
CA ARG A 461 -26.52 -11.56 -14.87
C ARG A 461 -26.30 -10.25 -14.12
N MET A 462 -25.05 -9.82 -13.98
CA MET A 462 -24.69 -8.58 -13.28
C MET A 462 -24.39 -7.40 -14.20
N ARG A 463 -24.59 -7.52 -15.53
CA ARG A 463 -24.57 -6.37 -16.45
C ARG A 463 -25.93 -5.67 -16.48
N ARG A 464 -25.96 -4.39 -16.87
CA ARG A 464 -27.21 -3.63 -16.99
C ARG A 464 -28.17 -4.33 -17.95
N GLY A 465 -29.39 -4.56 -17.48
CA GLY A 465 -30.46 -5.19 -18.27
C GLY A 465 -30.51 -6.73 -18.19
N ASP A 466 -29.49 -7.40 -17.65
CA ASP A 466 -29.49 -8.87 -17.53
C ASP A 466 -30.53 -9.38 -16.52
N ARG A 467 -30.80 -8.59 -15.47
CA ARG A 467 -31.82 -8.83 -14.45
C ARG A 467 -32.30 -7.51 -13.84
N ASN A 468 -33.32 -7.58 -12.98
CA ASN A 468 -33.80 -6.39 -12.27
C ASN A 468 -32.69 -5.78 -11.39
N GLU A 469 -32.50 -4.46 -11.50
CA GLU A 469 -31.47 -3.70 -10.78
C GLU A 469 -31.56 -3.87 -9.25
N THR A 470 -32.78 -4.02 -8.71
CA THR A 470 -32.99 -4.29 -7.27
C THR A 470 -32.24 -5.53 -6.82
N ASP A 471 -32.29 -6.61 -7.59
CA ASP A 471 -31.62 -7.86 -7.24
C ASP A 471 -30.10 -7.76 -7.43
N GLN A 472 -29.65 -6.98 -8.42
CA GLN A 472 -28.23 -6.69 -8.59
C GLN A 472 -27.69 -5.90 -7.39
N LYS A 473 -28.41 -4.87 -6.92
CA LYS A 473 -28.06 -4.11 -5.72
C LYS A 473 -28.05 -4.99 -4.47
N ARG A 474 -29.01 -5.92 -4.31
CA ARG A 474 -29.00 -6.89 -3.18
C ARG A 474 -27.77 -7.80 -3.19
N ILE A 475 -27.34 -8.28 -4.36
CA ILE A 475 -26.11 -9.09 -4.51
C ILE A 475 -24.86 -8.26 -4.18
N ALA A 476 -24.82 -7.01 -4.62
CA ALA A 476 -23.67 -6.12 -4.39
C ALA A 476 -23.57 -5.61 -2.95
N ALA A 477 -24.69 -5.39 -2.27
CA ALA A 477 -24.75 -4.76 -0.95
C ALA A 477 -24.76 -5.75 0.23
N ASP A 478 -25.35 -6.94 0.07
CA ASP A 478 -25.51 -7.91 1.16
C ASP A 478 -24.65 -9.15 0.94
N TYR A 479 -23.60 -9.30 1.75
CA TYR A 479 -22.71 -10.46 1.71
C TYR A 479 -23.46 -11.79 1.85
N ALA A 480 -24.54 -11.85 2.65
CA ALA A 480 -25.33 -13.06 2.82
C ALA A 480 -26.11 -13.42 1.55
N THR A 481 -26.68 -12.42 0.88
CA THR A 481 -27.34 -12.57 -0.43
C THR A 481 -26.34 -12.98 -1.52
N ASN A 482 -25.15 -12.37 -1.51
CA ASN A 482 -24.07 -12.72 -2.42
C ASN A 482 -23.63 -14.19 -2.27
N ILE A 483 -23.45 -14.66 -1.03
CA ILE A 483 -23.12 -16.05 -0.71
C ILE A 483 -24.23 -17.01 -1.16
N ALA A 484 -25.50 -16.65 -0.97
CA ALA A 484 -26.63 -17.46 -1.43
C ALA A 484 -26.65 -17.59 -2.96
N ALA A 485 -26.40 -16.50 -3.70
CA ALA A 485 -26.28 -16.52 -5.15
C ALA A 485 -25.07 -17.35 -5.63
N GLY A 486 -23.90 -17.17 -5.01
CA GLY A 486 -22.70 -17.96 -5.31
C GLY A 486 -22.89 -19.46 -5.05
N LEU A 487 -23.59 -19.81 -3.97
CA LEU A 487 -23.97 -21.19 -3.67
C LEU A 487 -24.90 -21.76 -4.74
N GLN A 488 -25.88 -21.01 -5.22
CA GLN A 488 -26.78 -21.47 -6.28
C GLN A 488 -25.99 -21.81 -7.55
N ILE A 489 -25.09 -20.92 -8.00
CA ILE A 489 -24.23 -21.16 -9.17
C ILE A 489 -23.44 -22.46 -9.01
N LEU A 490 -22.83 -22.69 -7.84
CA LEU A 490 -22.05 -23.92 -7.58
C LEU A 490 -22.92 -25.18 -7.66
N ARG A 491 -24.18 -25.12 -7.20
CA ARG A 491 -25.14 -26.23 -7.29
C ARG A 491 -25.60 -26.47 -8.72
N GLU A 492 -25.83 -25.42 -9.50
CA GLU A 492 -26.13 -25.52 -10.92
C GLU A 492 -25.00 -26.23 -11.66
N LYS A 493 -23.73 -25.91 -11.37
CA LYS A 493 -22.57 -26.61 -11.97
C LYS A 493 -22.52 -28.08 -11.57
N TRP A 494 -22.77 -28.41 -10.29
CA TRP A 494 -22.86 -29.81 -9.86
C TRP A 494 -23.96 -30.56 -10.61
N ASN A 495 -25.16 -30.00 -10.67
CA ASN A 495 -26.32 -30.62 -11.30
C ASN A 495 -26.11 -30.82 -12.81
N ALA A 496 -25.53 -29.83 -13.49
CA ALA A 496 -25.20 -29.92 -14.92
C ALA A 496 -24.18 -31.04 -15.23
N LEU A 497 -23.30 -31.36 -14.28
CA LEU A 497 -22.27 -32.39 -14.45
C LEU A 497 -22.70 -33.77 -13.95
N TYR A 498 -23.66 -33.86 -13.02
CA TYR A 498 -23.88 -35.06 -12.21
C TYR A 498 -24.12 -36.34 -13.00
N ASP A 499 -24.91 -36.29 -14.08
CA ASP A 499 -25.23 -37.47 -14.89
C ASP A 499 -24.14 -37.82 -15.93
N HIS A 500 -23.09 -37.00 -16.00
CA HIS A 500 -22.07 -37.08 -17.04
C HIS A 500 -20.65 -37.25 -16.51
N MET A 501 -20.35 -36.65 -15.36
CA MET A 501 -19.02 -36.56 -14.76
C MET A 501 -19.12 -36.61 -13.24
N LYS A 502 -18.88 -37.79 -12.68
CA LYS A 502 -18.77 -38.01 -11.24
C LYS A 502 -17.32 -38.19 -10.83
N MET A 503 -16.95 -37.50 -9.77
CA MET A 503 -15.67 -37.67 -9.10
C MET A 503 -15.84 -38.67 -7.94
N ASN A 504 -14.94 -39.63 -7.84
CA ASN A 504 -14.96 -40.78 -6.94
C ASN A 504 -16.34 -41.46 -6.91
N ASN A 505 -17.04 -41.45 -5.76
CA ASN A 505 -18.36 -42.05 -5.61
C ASN A 505 -19.52 -41.07 -5.89
N GLY A 506 -19.24 -39.80 -6.23
CA GLY A 506 -20.26 -38.79 -6.52
C GLY A 506 -21.14 -38.40 -5.32
N ASP A 507 -20.71 -38.70 -4.09
CA ASP A 507 -21.37 -38.26 -2.87
C ASP A 507 -21.07 -36.77 -2.59
N ALA A 508 -22.10 -35.94 -2.60
CA ALA A 508 -22.00 -34.50 -2.35
C ALA A 508 -21.42 -34.16 -0.98
N ALA A 509 -21.48 -35.07 0.01
CA ALA A 509 -20.93 -34.82 1.34
C ALA A 509 -19.38 -34.81 1.39
N LYS A 510 -18.70 -35.16 0.29
CA LYS A 510 -17.24 -35.35 0.24
C LYS A 510 -16.55 -34.20 -0.51
N ILE A 511 -15.54 -33.59 0.11
CA ILE A 511 -14.84 -32.40 -0.41
C ILE A 511 -14.31 -32.63 -1.83
N GLU A 512 -13.64 -33.75 -2.06
CA GLU A 512 -12.98 -34.09 -3.33
C GLU A 512 -13.97 -34.29 -4.49
N ASN A 513 -15.22 -34.67 -4.19
CA ASN A 513 -16.20 -34.92 -5.24
C ASN A 513 -16.64 -33.64 -5.96
N TRP A 514 -16.41 -32.48 -5.35
CA TRP A 514 -16.69 -31.16 -5.93
C TRP A 514 -15.67 -30.70 -6.97
N PHE A 515 -14.57 -31.42 -7.19
CA PHE A 515 -13.48 -31.02 -8.10
C PHE A 515 -13.98 -30.60 -9.50
N ALA A 516 -14.91 -31.36 -10.08
CA ALA A 516 -15.49 -31.07 -11.40
C ALA A 516 -16.35 -29.80 -11.39
N ALA A 517 -17.19 -29.64 -10.37
CA ALA A 517 -18.08 -28.48 -10.23
C ALA A 517 -17.27 -27.21 -9.99
N LEU A 518 -16.18 -27.26 -9.21
CA LEU A 518 -15.25 -26.14 -9.02
C LEU A 518 -14.52 -25.76 -10.30
N TRP A 519 -14.17 -26.74 -11.12
CA TRP A 519 -13.56 -26.51 -12.44
C TRP A 519 -14.54 -25.77 -13.37
N ALA A 520 -15.79 -26.23 -13.43
CA ALA A 520 -16.86 -25.60 -14.19
C ALA A 520 -17.33 -24.26 -13.61
N TYR A 521 -17.19 -24.05 -12.30
CA TYR A 521 -17.44 -22.76 -11.65
C TYR A 521 -16.50 -21.69 -12.20
N ASN A 522 -15.23 -22.04 -12.38
CA ASN A 522 -14.21 -21.11 -12.85
C ASN A 522 -14.20 -20.86 -14.37
N THR A 523 -14.33 -21.94 -15.17
CA THR A 523 -14.18 -21.85 -16.64
C THR A 523 -15.45 -22.17 -17.43
N GLY A 524 -16.55 -22.55 -16.77
CA GLY A 524 -17.73 -23.09 -17.42
C GLY A 524 -17.55 -24.52 -17.93
N ILE A 525 -18.63 -25.06 -18.51
CA ILE A 525 -18.61 -26.31 -19.30
C ILE A 525 -18.47 -25.91 -20.76
N GLN A 526 -17.53 -26.52 -21.47
CA GLN A 526 -17.19 -26.17 -22.84
C GLN A 526 -17.91 -27.07 -23.88
N PRO A 527 -18.23 -26.54 -25.07
CA PRO A 527 -17.96 -25.16 -25.51
C PRO A 527 -18.97 -24.17 -24.92
N ARG A 528 -18.54 -23.14 -24.19
CA ARG A 528 -19.47 -22.28 -23.42
C ARG A 528 -20.14 -21.18 -24.24
N ASP A 529 -19.47 -20.71 -25.28
CA ASP A 529 -19.92 -19.63 -26.16
C ASP A 529 -19.31 -19.78 -27.57
N ALA A 530 -19.67 -18.88 -28.49
CA ALA A 530 -19.26 -18.94 -29.89
C ALA A 530 -17.73 -18.88 -30.09
N SER A 531 -16.98 -18.21 -29.20
CA SER A 531 -15.51 -18.14 -29.27
C SER A 531 -14.84 -19.50 -29.02
N PHE A 532 -15.51 -20.38 -28.27
CA PHE A 532 -15.10 -21.77 -28.05
C PHE A 532 -15.82 -22.76 -28.99
N GLY A 533 -16.54 -22.26 -30.00
CA GLY A 533 -17.24 -23.10 -30.98
C GLY A 533 -18.61 -23.61 -30.55
N ASN A 534 -19.28 -23.01 -29.55
CA ASN A 534 -20.64 -23.40 -29.17
C ASN A 534 -21.64 -23.05 -30.30
N PRO A 535 -22.47 -23.99 -30.78
CA PRO A 535 -23.47 -23.75 -31.82
C PRO A 535 -24.79 -23.13 -31.29
N GLY A 536 -24.85 -22.70 -30.03
CA GLY A 536 -26.02 -22.10 -29.38
C GLY A 536 -26.84 -23.06 -28.50
N CYS A 537 -26.23 -24.12 -27.95
CA CYS A 537 -26.90 -25.09 -27.07
C CYS A 537 -26.19 -25.25 -25.71
N ALA A 538 -26.85 -25.94 -24.77
CA ALA A 538 -26.28 -26.26 -23.46
C ALA A 538 -25.17 -27.32 -23.63
N PRO A 539 -23.93 -27.05 -23.20
CA PRO A 539 -22.78 -27.95 -23.44
C PRO A 539 -22.98 -29.34 -22.85
N GLY A 540 -22.62 -30.37 -23.62
CA GLY A 540 -22.86 -31.76 -23.24
C GLY A 540 -22.53 -32.75 -24.37
N PRO A 541 -22.77 -34.05 -24.18
CA PRO A 541 -22.45 -35.06 -25.20
C PRO A 541 -23.20 -34.86 -26.53
N ASN A 542 -24.31 -34.11 -26.50
CA ASN A 542 -25.11 -33.75 -27.68
C ASN A 542 -24.89 -32.30 -28.15
N CYS A 543 -24.04 -31.54 -27.47
CA CYS A 543 -23.73 -30.14 -27.76
C CYS A 543 -22.22 -29.94 -27.63
N THR A 544 -21.53 -30.16 -28.74
CA THR A 544 -20.07 -30.16 -28.88
C THR A 544 -19.63 -29.00 -29.75
N ASP A 545 -18.32 -28.74 -29.79
CA ASP A 545 -17.74 -27.91 -30.83
C ASP A 545 -17.83 -28.61 -32.21
N PRO A 546 -17.50 -27.94 -33.33
CA PRO A 546 -17.57 -28.58 -34.66
C PRO A 546 -16.66 -29.81 -34.84
N ALA A 547 -15.69 -30.02 -33.95
CA ALA A 547 -14.79 -31.17 -33.94
C ALA A 547 -15.27 -32.31 -33.00
N GLY A 548 -16.40 -32.14 -32.32
CA GLY A 548 -16.98 -33.13 -31.40
C GLY A 548 -16.47 -33.06 -29.96
N ASN A 549 -15.70 -32.03 -29.60
CA ASN A 549 -15.17 -31.86 -28.25
C ASN A 549 -16.19 -31.18 -27.33
N TRP A 550 -16.23 -31.61 -26.06
CA TRP A 550 -17.00 -30.98 -24.99
C TRP A 550 -16.43 -31.41 -23.63
N GLY A 551 -16.64 -30.62 -22.57
CA GLY A 551 -16.26 -30.99 -21.21
C GLY A 551 -15.72 -29.84 -20.35
N LEU A 552 -14.86 -30.15 -19.40
CA LEU A 552 -14.21 -29.16 -18.52
C LEU A 552 -13.03 -28.48 -19.25
N GLY A 553 -12.94 -27.15 -19.16
CA GLY A 553 -11.98 -26.34 -19.92
C GLY A 553 -10.50 -26.67 -19.67
N TRP A 554 -9.64 -26.56 -20.69
CA TRP A 554 -8.25 -27.05 -20.65
C TRP A 554 -7.34 -26.36 -19.63
N VAL A 555 -7.54 -25.07 -19.37
CA VAL A 555 -6.69 -24.28 -18.47
C VAL A 555 -6.60 -24.91 -17.08
N ASN A 556 -7.70 -25.41 -16.51
CA ASN A 556 -7.72 -25.99 -15.17
C ASN A 556 -7.34 -27.48 -15.11
N ASN A 557 -6.89 -28.07 -16.22
CA ASN A 557 -6.46 -29.46 -16.23
C ASN A 557 -5.17 -29.64 -15.41
N PRO A 558 -5.12 -30.53 -14.41
CA PRO A 558 -3.92 -30.71 -13.60
C PRO A 558 -2.64 -31.02 -14.38
N ILE A 559 -2.73 -31.69 -15.54
CA ILE A 559 -1.57 -31.99 -16.42
C ILE A 559 -1.11 -30.79 -17.26
N ASN A 560 -1.89 -29.69 -17.28
CA ASN A 560 -1.60 -28.53 -18.11
C ASN A 560 -0.19 -27.98 -17.77
N PRO A 561 0.71 -27.84 -18.76
CA PRO A 561 2.09 -27.44 -18.55
C PRO A 561 2.26 -25.97 -18.12
N SER A 562 1.17 -25.21 -18.00
CA SER A 562 1.15 -23.91 -17.33
C SER A 562 1.37 -24.00 -15.82
N TYR A 563 1.20 -25.19 -15.22
CA TYR A 563 1.45 -25.45 -13.80
C TYR A 563 2.70 -26.32 -13.61
N PRO A 564 3.48 -26.13 -12.53
CA PRO A 564 4.60 -27.03 -12.22
C PRO A 564 4.12 -28.46 -12.00
N ILE A 565 4.80 -29.41 -12.62
CA ILE A 565 4.51 -30.85 -12.49
C ILE A 565 4.85 -31.40 -11.10
N ASN A 566 5.80 -30.76 -10.40
CA ASN A 566 6.26 -31.11 -9.05
C ASN A 566 5.57 -30.31 -7.93
N ARG A 567 4.45 -29.62 -8.21
CA ARG A 567 3.73 -28.84 -7.18
C ARG A 567 3.16 -29.75 -6.08
N ALA A 568 3.34 -29.33 -4.84
CA ALA A 568 2.67 -29.92 -3.68
C ALA A 568 1.16 -29.63 -3.69
N PRO A 569 0.32 -30.29 -2.88
CA PRO A 569 -1.04 -29.83 -2.63
C PRO A 569 -1.04 -28.41 -2.06
N PHE A 570 -1.89 -27.54 -2.61
CA PHE A 570 -1.95 -26.12 -2.24
C PHE A 570 -2.17 -25.94 -0.74
N LEU A 571 -1.33 -25.11 -0.10
CA LEU A 571 -1.35 -24.75 1.33
C LEU A 571 -1.00 -25.87 2.32
N GLU A 572 -0.75 -27.10 1.86
CA GLU A 572 -0.54 -28.24 2.77
C GLU A 572 0.70 -28.10 3.65
N TYR A 573 1.73 -27.44 3.13
CA TYR A 573 3.00 -27.26 3.84
C TYR A 573 3.25 -25.81 4.25
N THR A 574 2.63 -24.84 3.56
CA THR A 574 2.83 -23.42 3.83
C THR A 574 1.68 -22.57 3.29
N GLN A 575 1.27 -21.56 4.05
CA GLN A 575 0.32 -20.53 3.57
C GLN A 575 0.91 -19.65 2.47
N ASP A 576 2.24 -19.67 2.29
CA ASP A 576 2.95 -18.92 1.26
C ASP A 576 2.59 -19.34 -0.17
N ASP A 577 1.98 -20.52 -0.36
CA ASP A 577 1.45 -20.89 -1.67
C ASP A 577 0.44 -19.84 -2.18
N ALA A 578 -0.29 -19.15 -1.28
CA ALA A 578 -1.21 -18.06 -1.60
C ALA A 578 -0.53 -16.78 -2.14
N ARG A 579 0.81 -16.65 -2.03
CA ARG A 579 1.60 -15.63 -2.72
C ARG A 579 1.84 -15.99 -4.19
N ASN A 580 1.81 -17.28 -4.52
CA ASN A 580 2.03 -17.79 -5.88
C ASN A 580 0.86 -18.66 -6.39
N PRO A 581 -0.40 -18.21 -6.29
CA PRO A 581 -1.56 -19.04 -6.62
C PRO A 581 -1.61 -19.42 -8.10
N GLN A 582 -0.92 -18.69 -8.98
CA GLN A 582 -0.79 -19.00 -10.41
C GLN A 582 -0.13 -20.36 -10.69
N ARG A 583 0.49 -21.00 -9.69
CA ARG A 583 1.11 -22.32 -9.83
C ARG A 583 0.13 -23.50 -9.65
N TRP A 584 -1.13 -23.25 -9.27
CA TRP A 584 -2.16 -24.28 -9.08
C TRP A 584 -3.42 -24.00 -9.90
N PRO A 585 -4.07 -25.04 -10.46
CA PRO A 585 -5.38 -24.89 -11.08
C PRO A 585 -6.46 -24.56 -10.03
N TYR A 586 -7.53 -23.90 -10.46
CA TYR A 586 -8.58 -23.38 -9.57
C TYR A 586 -9.17 -24.41 -8.59
N PRO A 587 -9.51 -25.65 -8.99
CA PRO A 587 -10.06 -26.64 -8.07
C PRO A 587 -9.07 -27.07 -6.97
N GLU A 588 -7.77 -27.14 -7.28
CA GLU A 588 -6.73 -27.44 -6.28
C GLU A 588 -6.61 -26.30 -5.26
N LYS A 589 -6.75 -25.04 -5.70
CA LYS A 589 -6.75 -23.86 -4.82
C LYS A 589 -7.91 -23.90 -3.82
N VAL A 590 -9.13 -24.12 -4.30
CA VAL A 590 -10.34 -24.15 -3.45
C VAL A 590 -10.30 -25.31 -2.45
N ILE A 591 -9.89 -26.51 -2.87
CA ILE A 591 -9.74 -27.65 -1.96
C ILE A 591 -8.63 -27.40 -0.93
N GLY A 592 -7.54 -26.73 -1.32
CA GLY A 592 -6.50 -26.29 -0.38
C GLY A 592 -7.05 -25.33 0.68
N TRP A 593 -7.87 -24.34 0.29
CA TRP A 593 -8.55 -23.45 1.24
C TRP A 593 -9.57 -24.16 2.13
N ALA A 594 -10.25 -25.19 1.62
CA ALA A 594 -11.15 -26.03 2.41
C ALA A 594 -10.37 -26.82 3.49
N ALA A 595 -9.15 -27.27 3.15
CA ALA A 595 -8.26 -28.00 4.04
C ALA A 595 -7.48 -27.10 5.02
N HIS A 596 -7.11 -25.90 4.59
CA HIS A 596 -6.25 -24.94 5.30
C HIS A 596 -6.83 -23.52 5.17
N PRO A 597 -7.70 -23.10 6.10
CA PRO A 597 -8.39 -21.81 6.04
C PRO A 597 -7.44 -20.62 5.95
N ILE A 598 -7.90 -19.57 5.26
CA ILE A 598 -7.18 -18.30 5.20
C ILE A 598 -6.99 -17.71 6.59
N ILE A 599 -5.82 -17.14 6.82
CA ILE A 599 -5.43 -16.52 8.09
C ILE A 599 -5.59 -15.00 7.96
N LYS A 600 -6.26 -14.37 8.92
CA LYS A 600 -6.53 -12.93 8.97
C LYS A 600 -5.86 -12.29 10.18
N TYR A 601 -5.39 -11.06 9.99
CA TYR A 601 -4.82 -10.23 11.05
C TYR A 601 -5.94 -9.48 11.80
N ASP A 602 -5.87 -9.45 13.13
CA ASP A 602 -6.77 -8.62 13.94
C ASP A 602 -6.07 -7.30 14.31
N PHE A 603 -6.38 -6.22 13.57
CA PHE A 603 -5.76 -4.91 13.77
C PHE A 603 -6.03 -4.30 15.15
N ARG A 604 -7.02 -4.81 15.90
CA ARG A 604 -7.30 -4.37 17.28
C ARG A 604 -6.38 -5.02 18.30
N LYS A 605 -5.77 -6.15 17.95
CA LYS A 605 -4.89 -6.91 18.82
C LYS A 605 -3.54 -7.12 18.12
N PRO A 606 -2.60 -6.17 18.26
CA PRO A 606 -1.31 -6.24 17.59
C PRO A 606 -0.67 -7.65 17.69
N ASN A 607 -0.23 -8.20 16.55
CA ASN A 607 0.33 -9.57 16.37
C ASN A 607 -0.61 -10.76 16.36
N ASN A 608 -1.92 -10.58 16.47
CA ASN A 608 -2.80 -11.74 16.50
C ASN A 608 -3.31 -12.09 15.11
N TRP A 609 -3.14 -13.37 14.76
CA TRP A 609 -3.55 -13.96 13.51
C TRP A 609 -4.51 -15.11 13.80
N TYR A 610 -5.61 -15.18 13.06
CA TYR A 610 -6.65 -16.18 13.27
C TYR A 610 -7.07 -16.82 11.96
N ALA A 611 -7.32 -18.14 11.99
CA ALA A 611 -8.03 -18.79 10.89
C ALA A 611 -9.44 -18.18 10.75
N ALA A 612 -9.80 -17.80 9.53
CA ALA A 612 -11.06 -17.14 9.24
C ALA A 612 -12.28 -18.02 9.52
N TYR A 613 -12.19 -19.32 9.24
CA TYR A 613 -13.26 -20.30 9.38
C TYR A 613 -12.75 -21.68 9.82
N ASN A 614 -13.66 -22.59 10.16
CA ASN A 614 -13.36 -23.98 10.51
C ASN A 614 -12.87 -24.77 9.28
N GLN A 615 -11.70 -25.41 9.41
CA GLN A 615 -11.17 -26.32 8.39
C GLN A 615 -12.00 -27.60 8.26
N ALA A 616 -12.00 -28.18 7.06
CA ALA A 616 -12.53 -29.53 6.82
C ALA A 616 -11.63 -30.57 7.50
N TRP A 617 -12.13 -31.79 7.67
CA TRP A 617 -11.37 -32.86 8.33
C TRP A 617 -11.29 -34.14 7.50
N TRP A 618 -10.17 -34.86 7.68
CA TRP A 618 -9.86 -36.16 7.09
C TRP A 618 -9.45 -37.12 8.20
N ILE A 619 -9.55 -38.43 7.93
CA ILE A 619 -9.16 -39.48 8.89
C ILE A 619 -7.64 -39.53 9.15
N SER A 620 -6.81 -38.95 8.28
CA SER A 620 -5.37 -38.83 8.45
C SER A 620 -4.78 -37.70 7.62
N GLY A 621 -3.56 -37.27 7.94
CA GLY A 621 -2.81 -36.31 7.12
C GLY A 621 -2.56 -36.84 5.69
N ALA A 622 -2.25 -38.13 5.53
CA ALA A 622 -2.07 -38.74 4.21
C ALA A 622 -3.35 -38.70 3.35
N ALA A 623 -4.51 -38.91 3.99
CA ALA A 623 -5.80 -38.75 3.33
C ALA A 623 -6.04 -37.29 2.92
N ARG A 624 -5.66 -36.29 3.73
CA ARG A 624 -5.74 -34.87 3.35
C ARG A 624 -4.80 -34.50 2.21
N ILE A 625 -3.53 -34.91 2.28
CA ILE A 625 -2.51 -34.66 1.24
C ILE A 625 -2.97 -35.19 -0.13
N SER A 626 -3.60 -36.37 -0.15
CA SER A 626 -4.14 -37.01 -1.36
C SER A 626 -5.48 -36.43 -1.85
N ALA A 627 -6.01 -35.37 -1.22
CA ALA A 627 -7.16 -34.64 -1.75
C ALA A 627 -6.84 -34.01 -3.12
N LYS A 628 -5.58 -33.62 -3.35
CA LYS A 628 -5.07 -33.29 -4.68
C LYS A 628 -5.04 -34.54 -5.56
N PRO A 629 -5.68 -34.54 -6.75
CA PRO A 629 -5.66 -35.70 -7.64
C PRO A 629 -4.27 -35.94 -8.25
N PRO A 630 -3.99 -37.17 -8.72
CA PRO A 630 -2.85 -37.45 -9.60
C PRO A 630 -2.87 -36.54 -10.82
N VAL A 631 -1.69 -36.01 -11.19
CA VAL A 631 -1.56 -34.96 -12.21
C VAL A 631 -2.08 -35.43 -13.59
N ALA A 632 -1.88 -36.69 -13.94
CA ALA A 632 -2.30 -37.23 -15.23
C ALA A 632 -3.75 -37.77 -15.27
N LEU A 633 -4.50 -37.71 -14.17
CA LEU A 633 -5.80 -38.40 -14.03
C LEU A 633 -6.81 -38.00 -15.12
N PHE A 634 -6.80 -36.73 -15.53
CA PHE A 634 -7.76 -36.14 -16.46
C PHE A 634 -7.20 -35.99 -17.90
N CYS A 635 -6.31 -36.90 -18.29
CA CYS A 635 -5.64 -36.87 -19.58
C CYS A 635 -5.52 -38.27 -20.16
N ASP A 636 -6.38 -38.57 -21.14
CA ASP A 636 -6.32 -39.81 -21.90
C ASP A 636 -6.85 -39.64 -23.33
N ALA A 637 -6.88 -40.74 -24.10
CA ALA A 637 -7.32 -40.73 -25.48
C ALA A 637 -8.79 -40.29 -25.65
N SER A 638 -9.63 -40.35 -24.61
CA SER A 638 -11.04 -39.96 -24.68
C SER A 638 -11.27 -38.45 -24.75
N ASN A 639 -10.30 -37.64 -24.31
CA ASN A 639 -10.28 -36.19 -24.48
C ASN A 639 -9.10 -35.71 -25.33
N HIS A 640 -8.61 -36.57 -26.24
CA HIS A 640 -7.48 -36.26 -27.12
C HIS A 640 -6.20 -35.85 -26.38
N CYS A 641 -5.96 -36.40 -25.19
CA CYS A 641 -4.84 -36.07 -24.34
C CYS A 641 -3.87 -37.26 -24.18
N ASP A 642 -2.57 -36.99 -24.18
CA ASP A 642 -1.52 -37.97 -23.92
C ASP A 642 -0.62 -37.46 -22.78
N PRO A 643 -0.67 -38.08 -21.58
CA PRO A 643 0.10 -37.61 -20.44
C PRO A 643 1.61 -37.88 -20.59
N THR A 644 2.01 -38.68 -21.58
CA THR A 644 3.41 -38.98 -21.90
C THR A 644 4.00 -38.04 -22.95
N SER A 645 3.19 -37.15 -23.52
CA SER A 645 3.60 -36.16 -24.51
C SER A 645 4.04 -34.85 -23.84
N ALA A 646 4.99 -34.14 -24.45
CA ALA A 646 5.49 -32.86 -23.94
C ALA A 646 4.47 -31.72 -24.08
N SER A 647 3.57 -31.83 -25.07
CA SER A 647 2.34 -31.05 -25.20
C SER A 647 1.16 -32.00 -25.04
N PRO A 648 0.61 -32.17 -23.81
CA PRO A 648 -0.33 -33.25 -23.51
C PRO A 648 -1.61 -33.22 -24.35
N CYS A 649 -2.19 -32.05 -24.63
CA CYS A 649 -3.30 -31.96 -25.57
C CYS A 649 -2.80 -32.26 -26.99
N GLN A 650 -3.40 -33.26 -27.65
CA GLN A 650 -2.96 -33.76 -28.96
C GLN A 650 -3.74 -33.17 -30.14
N LEU A 651 -4.69 -32.27 -29.90
CA LEU A 651 -5.35 -31.54 -30.97
C LEU A 651 -4.34 -30.57 -31.60
N ARG A 652 -4.28 -30.57 -32.94
CA ARG A 652 -3.28 -29.80 -33.73
C ARG A 652 -3.93 -28.89 -34.79
N GLN A 653 -5.26 -28.81 -34.82
CA GLN A 653 -6.01 -28.06 -35.81
C GLN A 653 -6.60 -26.79 -35.17
N ALA A 654 -6.23 -25.62 -35.70
CA ALA A 654 -6.78 -24.35 -35.27
C ALA A 654 -8.30 -24.25 -35.49
N PRO A 655 -9.07 -23.72 -34.52
CA PRO A 655 -8.66 -23.19 -33.20
C PRO A 655 -8.69 -24.22 -32.04
N TYR A 656 -8.77 -25.52 -32.34
CA TYR A 656 -9.07 -26.58 -31.37
C TYR A 656 -7.86 -27.12 -30.59
N GLU A 657 -6.66 -26.57 -30.75
CA GLU A 657 -5.43 -27.14 -30.15
C GLU A 657 -5.42 -27.20 -28.62
N ASP A 658 -6.32 -26.47 -27.96
CA ASP A 658 -6.51 -26.46 -26.51
C ASP A 658 -7.91 -26.96 -26.10
N HIS A 659 -8.60 -27.71 -26.97
CA HIS A 659 -9.95 -28.26 -26.73
C HIS A 659 -9.96 -29.67 -26.12
N CYS A 660 -8.88 -30.10 -25.45
CA CYS A 660 -8.78 -31.40 -24.77
C CYS A 660 -9.60 -31.45 -23.47
N TRP A 661 -10.90 -31.20 -23.59
CA TRP A 661 -11.82 -31.00 -22.49
C TRP A 661 -12.25 -32.33 -21.87
N TRP A 662 -12.09 -32.45 -20.55
CA TRP A 662 -12.39 -33.69 -19.82
C TRP A 662 -13.90 -33.89 -19.67
N ASN A 663 -14.40 -35.09 -19.95
CA ASN A 663 -15.84 -35.37 -19.93
C ASN A 663 -16.23 -36.76 -19.39
N ARG A 664 -15.40 -37.35 -18.52
CA ARG A 664 -15.61 -38.69 -17.93
C ARG A 664 -15.66 -38.67 -16.41
N ASN A 665 -16.13 -39.78 -15.83
CA ASN A 665 -15.96 -40.03 -14.40
C ASN A 665 -14.48 -40.24 -14.07
N ALA A 666 -14.05 -39.85 -12.87
CA ALA A 666 -12.68 -40.09 -12.41
C ALA A 666 -12.67 -40.59 -10.96
N LEU A 667 -11.74 -41.50 -10.64
CA LEU A 667 -11.60 -42.13 -9.32
C LEU A 667 -10.14 -42.06 -8.87
N TRP A 668 -9.88 -41.47 -7.71
CA TRP A 668 -8.55 -41.51 -7.08
C TRP A 668 -8.58 -41.74 -5.56
N LYS A 669 -9.76 -41.66 -4.93
CA LYS A 669 -9.94 -41.96 -3.51
C LYS A 669 -11.14 -42.87 -3.28
N ASP A 670 -11.05 -43.72 -2.28
CA ASP A 670 -12.17 -44.50 -1.80
C ASP A 670 -12.88 -43.77 -0.65
N CYS A 671 -13.91 -43.01 -0.99
CA CYS A 671 -14.72 -42.31 -0.01
C CYS A 671 -15.54 -43.26 0.90
N THR A 672 -15.70 -44.53 0.56
CA THR A 672 -16.50 -45.50 1.35
C THR A 672 -15.78 -45.97 2.60
N ILE A 673 -14.45 -45.96 2.59
CA ILE A 673 -13.60 -46.26 3.75
C ILE A 673 -13.11 -44.98 4.47
N GLY A 674 -13.65 -43.82 4.11
CA GLY A 674 -13.40 -42.56 4.80
C GLY A 674 -12.16 -41.79 4.33
N GLU A 675 -11.57 -42.12 3.18
CA GLU A 675 -10.39 -41.38 2.68
C GLU A 675 -10.72 -39.93 2.32
N CYS A 676 -11.96 -39.64 1.93
CA CYS A 676 -12.39 -38.31 1.48
C CYS A 676 -12.67 -37.35 2.64
N GLY A 677 -12.52 -36.05 2.39
CA GLY A 677 -12.71 -34.99 3.36
C GLY A 677 -14.17 -34.79 3.72
N ASN A 678 -14.40 -34.28 4.94
CA ASN A 678 -15.73 -34.10 5.50
C ASN A 678 -15.90 -32.68 6.06
N GLU A 679 -17.16 -32.25 6.07
CA GLU A 679 -17.60 -30.93 6.54
C GLU A 679 -17.35 -30.73 8.04
N ASN A 680 -17.15 -29.47 8.42
CA ASN A 680 -17.00 -29.02 9.80
C ASN A 680 -17.71 -27.67 10.06
N ILE A 681 -19.04 -27.69 10.21
CA ILE A 681 -19.83 -26.48 10.47
C ILE A 681 -19.58 -25.94 11.88
N ARG A 682 -19.42 -24.63 12.00
CA ARG A 682 -19.27 -23.92 13.28
C ARG A 682 -20.64 -23.49 13.83
N PHE A 683 -21.48 -22.94 12.98
CA PHE A 683 -22.71 -22.26 13.39
C PHE A 683 -23.95 -23.16 13.22
N PRO A 684 -24.70 -23.44 14.30
CA PRO A 684 -25.99 -24.13 14.17
C PRO A 684 -27.02 -23.22 13.48
N THR A 685 -28.05 -23.81 12.88
CA THR A 685 -29.08 -23.08 12.11
C THR A 685 -29.88 -22.06 12.91
N THR A 686 -29.88 -22.15 14.24
CA THR A 686 -30.54 -21.22 15.15
C THR A 686 -29.64 -20.08 15.61
N TYR A 687 -28.36 -20.05 15.20
CA TYR A 687 -27.42 -19.02 15.62
C TYR A 687 -27.72 -17.69 14.90
N PRO A 688 -27.93 -16.59 15.64
CA PRO A 688 -28.21 -15.28 15.03
C PRO A 688 -27.01 -14.75 14.25
N GLU A 689 -27.24 -13.90 13.26
CA GLU A 689 -26.17 -13.21 12.53
C GLU A 689 -25.21 -12.50 13.52
N PRO A 690 -23.90 -12.80 13.49
CA PRO A 690 -22.94 -12.09 14.32
C PRO A 690 -23.01 -10.59 14.05
N GLN A 691 -23.07 -9.78 15.11
CA GLN A 691 -23.13 -8.31 15.02
C GLN A 691 -21.80 -7.70 15.47
N PHE A 692 -21.47 -6.50 14.98
CA PHE A 692 -20.36 -5.74 15.52
C PHE A 692 -20.72 -5.15 16.88
N ALA A 693 -19.79 -5.19 17.84
CA ALA A 693 -19.94 -4.53 19.12
C ALA A 693 -19.87 -3.00 18.93
N LEU A 694 -20.89 -2.27 19.41
CA LEU A 694 -21.00 -0.81 19.27
C LEU A 694 -20.38 -0.09 20.48
N THR A 695 -20.39 -0.73 21.65
CA THR A 695 -19.80 -0.22 22.90
C THR A 695 -18.75 -1.18 23.48
N GLU A 696 -17.85 -0.69 24.34
CA GLU A 696 -16.90 -1.57 25.08
C GLU A 696 -17.62 -2.60 25.96
N ALA A 697 -18.79 -2.26 26.50
CA ALA A 697 -19.62 -3.19 27.24
C ALA A 697 -20.14 -4.35 26.36
N ASP A 698 -20.45 -4.08 25.08
CA ASP A 698 -20.86 -5.10 24.11
C ASP A 698 -19.71 -6.05 23.73
N VAL A 699 -18.46 -5.57 23.79
CA VAL A 699 -17.25 -6.39 23.50
C VAL A 699 -17.14 -7.54 24.48
N GLU A 700 -17.36 -7.25 25.77
CA GLU A 700 -17.20 -8.22 26.84
C GLU A 700 -18.40 -9.20 26.91
N GLN A 701 -19.60 -8.73 26.57
CA GLN A 701 -20.83 -9.53 26.62
C GLN A 701 -21.04 -10.42 25.39
N ALA A 702 -20.70 -9.97 24.18
CA ALA A 702 -20.99 -10.68 22.93
C ALA A 702 -19.83 -11.54 22.41
N LYS A 703 -18.59 -11.38 22.93
CA LYS A 703 -17.37 -12.00 22.37
C LYS A 703 -17.22 -11.74 20.87
N MET A 704 -17.70 -10.58 20.41
CA MET A 704 -17.81 -10.18 19.00
C MET A 704 -16.82 -9.05 18.65
N PRO A 705 -16.44 -8.92 17.37
CA PRO A 705 -15.55 -7.87 16.89
C PRO A 705 -16.14 -6.46 17.09
N THR A 706 -15.35 -5.48 17.50
CA THR A 706 -15.70 -4.04 17.35
C THR A 706 -15.52 -3.62 15.89
N ALA A 707 -16.36 -2.71 15.41
CA ALA A 707 -16.16 -2.08 14.10
C ALA A 707 -14.80 -1.33 14.09
N HIS A 708 -14.09 -1.41 12.97
CA HIS A 708 -12.96 -0.53 12.69
C HIS A 708 -13.48 0.91 12.44
N PHE A 709 -12.66 1.90 12.81
CA PHE A 709 -12.85 3.35 12.69
C PHE A 709 -14.30 3.88 12.89
N LYS A 710 -14.54 4.58 14.01
CA LYS A 710 -15.87 5.10 14.34
C LYS A 710 -16.11 6.44 13.63
N PRO A 711 -17.22 6.62 12.91
CA PRO A 711 -17.54 7.90 12.28
C PRO A 711 -17.85 8.96 13.33
N ASN A 712 -17.65 10.22 12.97
CA ASN A 712 -18.16 11.35 13.74
C ASN A 712 -19.62 11.66 13.33
N CYS A 713 -20.56 11.08 14.07
CA CYS A 713 -21.99 11.25 13.82
C CYS A 713 -22.58 12.54 14.38
N ARG A 714 -21.81 13.31 15.15
CA ARG A 714 -22.31 14.50 15.84
C ARG A 714 -21.33 15.65 15.63
N PRO A 715 -21.60 16.60 14.71
CA PRO A 715 -20.65 17.67 14.40
C PRO A 715 -20.27 18.54 15.60
N TYR A 716 -21.14 18.59 16.61
CA TYR A 716 -20.99 19.38 17.84
C TYR A 716 -20.44 18.57 19.03
N ASP A 717 -20.15 17.28 18.85
CA ASP A 717 -19.46 16.43 19.83
C ASP A 717 -18.16 15.88 19.20
N THR A 718 -17.11 15.70 19.98
CA THR A 718 -15.91 14.95 19.54
C THR A 718 -15.80 13.66 20.34
N LEU A 719 -15.34 12.59 19.69
CA LEU A 719 -15.24 11.25 20.30
C LEU A 719 -14.28 11.21 21.52
N ASP A 720 -13.42 12.22 21.68
CA ASP A 720 -12.36 12.29 22.70
C ASP A 720 -12.60 13.34 23.81
N GLY A 721 -13.84 13.76 24.06
CA GLY A 721 -14.18 14.55 25.25
C GLY A 721 -14.08 16.08 25.11
N ALA A 722 -14.77 16.64 24.12
CA ALA A 722 -15.17 18.05 24.00
C ALA A 722 -14.11 19.12 23.66
N ALA A 723 -12.82 18.78 23.56
CA ALA A 723 -11.89 19.70 22.88
C ALA A 723 -12.23 19.70 21.38
N ASN A 724 -12.39 20.89 20.77
CA ASN A 724 -12.54 21.06 19.32
C ASN A 724 -13.90 20.66 18.69
N ALA A 725 -15.00 20.73 19.45
CA ALA A 725 -16.36 20.62 18.88
C ALA A 725 -16.75 21.88 18.08
N LEU A 726 -17.56 21.74 17.01
CA LEU A 726 -18.05 22.92 16.29
C LEU A 726 -18.85 23.85 17.21
N PRO A 727 -18.71 25.19 17.08
CA PRO A 727 -19.58 26.13 17.78
C PRO A 727 -21.03 26.02 17.28
N PRO A 728 -22.02 26.20 18.17
CA PRO A 728 -23.42 26.31 17.76
C PRO A 728 -23.61 27.43 16.73
N GLY A 729 -24.38 27.15 15.68
CA GLY A 729 -24.66 28.11 14.61
C GLY A 729 -23.61 28.18 13.49
N ALA A 730 -22.57 27.34 13.53
CA ALA A 730 -21.68 27.16 12.38
C ALA A 730 -22.47 26.64 11.16
N LEU A 731 -22.18 27.21 10.00
CA LEU A 731 -22.82 26.85 8.73
C LEU A 731 -22.05 25.69 8.09
N ILE A 732 -22.57 24.48 8.20
CA ILE A 732 -21.91 23.26 7.72
C ILE A 732 -22.21 23.05 6.25
N VAL A 733 -21.18 22.79 5.43
CA VAL A 733 -21.32 22.27 4.06
C VAL A 733 -20.73 20.86 4.03
N ASP A 734 -21.61 19.87 3.92
CA ASP A 734 -21.23 18.45 3.94
C ASP A 734 -20.76 17.96 2.56
N ASP A 735 -19.97 16.89 2.51
CA ASP A 735 -19.41 16.32 1.27
C ASP A 735 -20.45 15.57 0.42
N VAL A 736 -21.58 15.24 1.04
CA VAL A 736 -22.78 14.72 0.38
C VAL A 736 -24.03 15.51 0.78
N SER A 737 -25.11 15.35 0.03
CA SER A 737 -26.38 16.00 0.36
C SER A 737 -27.04 15.33 1.57
N ARG A 738 -27.99 16.02 2.22
CA ARG A 738 -28.69 15.49 3.40
C ARG A 738 -29.53 14.25 3.08
N GLU A 739 -29.93 14.10 1.82
CA GLU A 739 -30.71 12.95 1.32
C GLU A 739 -29.90 11.65 1.31
N VAL A 740 -28.56 11.73 1.25
CA VAL A 740 -27.67 10.58 1.39
C VAL A 740 -27.68 10.12 2.84
N VAL A 741 -28.23 8.93 3.09
CA VAL A 741 -28.37 8.38 4.44
C VAL A 741 -27.14 7.55 4.81
N SER A 742 -26.61 7.77 6.01
CA SER A 742 -25.47 7.01 6.51
C SER A 742 -25.88 5.59 6.93
N PRO A 743 -25.25 4.53 6.41
CA PRO A 743 -25.51 3.17 6.87
C PRO A 743 -24.86 2.86 8.22
N ARG A 744 -24.09 3.81 8.79
CA ARG A 744 -23.49 3.67 10.11
C ARG A 744 -24.60 3.81 11.19
N PRO A 745 -24.75 2.84 12.10
CA PRO A 745 -25.81 2.88 13.12
C PRO A 745 -25.77 4.16 13.97
N GLY A 746 -26.92 4.85 14.06
CA GLY A 746 -27.04 6.08 14.86
C GLY A 746 -26.35 7.31 14.26
N CYS A 747 -25.98 7.25 12.96
CA CYS A 747 -25.22 8.29 12.27
C CYS A 747 -26.07 9.13 11.30
N GLY A 748 -27.29 9.48 11.70
CA GLY A 748 -28.14 10.34 10.87
C GLY A 748 -27.55 11.75 10.70
N ARG A 749 -27.65 12.31 9.49
CA ARG A 749 -27.30 13.71 9.20
C ARG A 749 -28.36 14.66 9.77
N GLU A 750 -28.27 14.91 11.07
CA GLU A 750 -29.24 15.73 11.81
C GLU A 750 -28.99 17.24 11.69
N TRP A 751 -27.86 17.66 11.12
CA TRP A 751 -27.57 19.07 10.86
C TRP A 751 -28.23 19.57 9.57
N GLN A 752 -28.34 20.89 9.45
CA GLN A 752 -28.73 21.55 8.22
C GLN A 752 -27.49 21.71 7.34
N ASN A 753 -27.54 21.21 6.11
CA ASN A 753 -26.53 21.50 5.11
C ASN A 753 -26.78 22.93 4.57
N SER A 754 -25.83 23.84 4.83
CA SER A 754 -25.87 25.26 4.47
C SER A 754 -25.17 25.53 3.14
N GLY A 755 -24.99 24.51 2.30
CA GLY A 755 -24.31 24.65 1.02
C GLY A 755 -24.45 23.41 0.16
N ALA A 756 -23.57 23.33 -0.84
CA ALA A 756 -23.43 22.16 -1.68
C ALA A 756 -21.95 21.83 -1.90
N PHE A 757 -21.64 20.54 -1.97
CA PHE A 757 -20.38 20.03 -2.45
C PHE A 757 -20.50 19.64 -3.93
N SER A 758 -19.44 19.88 -4.69
CA SER A 758 -19.36 19.55 -6.11
C SER A 758 -18.00 18.98 -6.45
N LEU A 759 -17.98 18.06 -7.42
CA LEU A 759 -16.78 17.42 -7.93
C LEU A 759 -16.47 17.91 -9.34
N ASP A 760 -15.19 18.01 -9.65
CA ASP A 760 -14.66 18.25 -10.98
C ASP A 760 -13.55 17.23 -11.28
N PHE A 761 -13.82 16.33 -12.21
CA PHE A 761 -12.91 15.30 -12.70
C PHE A 761 -12.23 15.79 -13.98
N ALA A 762 -10.90 15.74 -14.04
CA ALA A 762 -10.17 16.09 -15.26
C ALA A 762 -10.36 15.01 -16.34
N ALA A 763 -10.79 15.42 -17.52
CA ALA A 763 -10.87 14.53 -18.68
C ALA A 763 -9.48 14.19 -19.23
N ASP A 764 -9.33 12.98 -19.77
CA ASP A 764 -8.20 12.59 -20.62
C ASP A 764 -8.37 13.09 -22.07
N GLN A 765 -7.44 12.70 -22.95
CA GLN A 765 -7.46 13.12 -24.36
C GLN A 765 -8.65 12.52 -25.12
N GLU A 766 -9.24 11.45 -24.61
CA GLU A 766 -10.37 10.72 -25.16
C GLU A 766 -11.71 11.19 -24.58
N GLY A 767 -11.71 12.12 -23.60
CA GLY A 767 -12.90 12.63 -22.93
C GLY A 767 -13.42 11.73 -21.78
N ALA A 768 -12.62 10.75 -21.34
CA ALA A 768 -12.93 9.90 -20.20
C ALA A 768 -12.31 10.45 -18.91
N TYR A 769 -12.93 10.14 -17.76
CA TYR A 769 -12.52 10.64 -16.44
C TYR A 769 -11.80 9.55 -15.66
N ARG A 770 -10.50 9.37 -15.94
CA ARG A 770 -9.68 8.30 -15.34
C ARG A 770 -9.61 8.41 -13.82
N SER A 771 -9.65 9.62 -13.30
CA SER A 771 -9.66 9.87 -11.86
C SER A 771 -10.82 9.20 -11.11
N LYS A 772 -11.96 8.90 -11.75
CA LYS A 772 -13.06 8.15 -11.10
C LYS A 772 -12.70 6.71 -10.72
N ILE A 773 -11.70 6.14 -11.38
CA ILE A 773 -11.14 4.84 -11.05
C ILE A 773 -10.45 4.89 -9.67
N ASP A 774 -9.80 6.02 -9.38
CA ASP A 774 -9.00 6.28 -8.18
C ASP A 774 -9.72 7.16 -7.15
N PHE A 775 -11.04 7.29 -7.30
CA PHE A 775 -11.91 8.06 -6.43
C PHE A 775 -12.78 7.08 -5.66
N HIS A 776 -12.80 7.21 -4.33
CA HIS A 776 -13.35 6.21 -3.42
C HIS A 776 -14.20 6.87 -2.33
N GLN A 777 -15.17 6.15 -1.80
CA GLN A 777 -15.97 6.54 -0.64
C GLN A 777 -15.77 5.57 0.52
N ILE A 778 -15.79 6.10 1.74
CA ILE A 778 -15.74 5.34 2.98
C ILE A 778 -16.79 5.83 3.96
N GLY A 779 -17.42 4.89 4.67
CA GLY A 779 -18.39 5.13 5.73
C GLY A 779 -17.78 5.56 7.06
N GLY A 780 -16.77 6.43 7.02
CA GLY A 780 -16.08 7.03 8.16
C GLY A 780 -16.31 8.54 8.20
N GLY A 781 -15.42 9.32 8.82
CA GLY A 781 -15.51 10.79 8.75
C GLY A 781 -16.78 11.37 9.39
N MET A 782 -17.14 12.60 9.01
CA MET A 782 -18.38 13.23 9.44
C MET A 782 -19.60 12.57 8.81
N GLY A 783 -20.61 12.26 9.63
CA GLY A 783 -21.84 11.65 9.11
C GLY A 783 -21.69 10.26 8.52
N GLY A 784 -20.54 9.60 8.70
CA GLY A 784 -20.30 8.29 8.12
C GLY A 784 -20.23 8.32 6.59
N HIS A 785 -19.67 9.37 6.01
CA HIS A 785 -19.23 9.42 4.62
C HIS A 785 -18.04 10.38 4.49
N PHE A 786 -17.03 10.00 3.73
CA PHE A 786 -16.07 10.93 3.13
C PHE A 786 -15.56 10.35 1.80
N TRP A 787 -15.06 11.23 0.93
CA TRP A 787 -14.38 10.85 -0.30
C TRP A 787 -12.86 10.89 -0.13
N PHE A 788 -12.12 10.04 -0.84
CA PHE A 788 -10.68 10.17 -0.97
C PHE A 788 -10.16 9.75 -2.35
N ALA A 789 -8.96 10.22 -2.68
CA ALA A 789 -8.18 9.80 -3.83
C ALA A 789 -6.69 9.97 -3.55
N HIS A 790 -5.83 9.23 -4.24
CA HIS A 790 -4.39 9.36 -4.05
C HIS A 790 -3.89 10.75 -4.50
N ALA A 791 -2.86 11.23 -3.80
CA ALA A 791 -2.17 12.47 -4.11
C ALA A 791 -1.19 12.28 -5.29
N TYR A 792 -1.32 13.12 -6.32
CA TYR A 792 -0.39 13.13 -7.46
C TYR A 792 0.26 14.48 -7.67
N ARG A 793 1.44 14.46 -8.27
CA ARG A 793 2.13 15.67 -8.70
C ARG A 793 1.46 16.35 -9.90
N PRO A 794 1.23 17.68 -9.84
CA PRO A 794 0.73 18.45 -10.99
C PRO A 794 1.65 18.36 -12.23
N ASP A 795 2.96 18.18 -12.03
CA ASP A 795 3.97 18.12 -13.08
C ASP A 795 4.32 16.69 -13.54
N GLY A 796 3.64 15.67 -13.00
CA GLY A 796 3.89 14.27 -13.34
C GLY A 796 3.31 13.89 -14.70
N ALA A 797 4.12 13.21 -15.52
CA ALA A 797 3.70 12.74 -16.83
C ALA A 797 2.55 11.73 -16.71
N GLY A 798 1.39 12.06 -17.28
CA GLY A 798 0.20 11.21 -17.24
C GLY A 798 -0.69 11.37 -16.00
N TYR A 799 -0.38 12.27 -15.07
CA TYR A 799 -1.18 12.48 -13.85
C TYR A 799 -2.29 13.51 -13.98
N HIS A 800 -2.29 14.38 -14.99
CA HIS A 800 -3.37 15.35 -15.18
C HIS A 800 -4.77 14.69 -15.25
N PRO A 801 -4.98 13.57 -15.98
CA PRO A 801 -6.26 12.85 -15.96
C PRO A 801 -6.65 12.21 -14.61
N MET A 802 -5.72 12.15 -13.65
CA MET A 802 -5.96 11.66 -12.27
C MET A 802 -6.47 12.77 -11.34
N LYS A 803 -6.57 14.01 -11.84
CA LYS A 803 -7.04 15.14 -11.04
C LYS A 803 -8.52 15.03 -10.71
N VAL A 804 -8.80 15.22 -9.42
CA VAL A 804 -10.10 15.48 -8.82
C VAL A 804 -10.02 16.81 -8.07
N THR A 805 -11.07 17.61 -8.16
CA THR A 805 -11.25 18.80 -7.32
C THR A 805 -12.63 18.74 -6.67
N GLY A 806 -12.66 18.72 -5.34
CA GLY A 806 -13.87 18.91 -4.55
C GLY A 806 -14.02 20.37 -4.18
N THR A 807 -15.24 20.92 -4.28
CA THR A 807 -15.55 22.32 -3.96
C THR A 807 -16.81 22.41 -3.11
N TRP A 808 -16.67 22.96 -1.91
CA TRP A 808 -17.78 23.32 -1.02
C TRP A 808 -18.18 24.77 -1.28
N THR A 809 -19.45 25.01 -1.59
CA THR A 809 -20.00 26.35 -1.83
C THR A 809 -21.13 26.60 -0.84
N LEU A 810 -21.05 27.71 -0.10
CA LEU A 810 -22.13 28.12 0.81
C LEU A 810 -23.36 28.57 0.00
N ASN A 811 -24.57 28.28 0.49
CA ASN A 811 -25.81 28.63 -0.21
C ASN A 811 -26.30 30.07 0.06
N GLU A 812 -25.51 30.86 0.78
CA GLU A 812 -25.78 32.26 1.09
C GLU A 812 -24.52 33.12 0.92
N SER A 813 -24.72 34.42 0.70
CA SER A 813 -23.62 35.38 0.69
C SER A 813 -23.32 35.88 2.11
N LEU A 814 -22.03 36.01 2.42
CA LEU A 814 -21.54 36.63 3.64
C LEU A 814 -20.92 37.98 3.31
N HIS A 815 -21.17 38.95 4.19
CA HIS A 815 -20.57 40.30 4.17
C HIS A 815 -19.97 40.62 5.54
N GLU A 816 -19.39 39.59 6.18
CA GLU A 816 -18.96 39.57 7.56
C GLU A 816 -17.70 38.71 7.70
N TRP A 817 -17.07 38.77 8.87
CA TRP A 817 -15.96 37.88 9.20
C TRP A 817 -16.49 36.47 9.47
N ALA A 818 -15.80 35.45 8.96
CA ALA A 818 -16.08 34.07 9.32
C ALA A 818 -14.78 33.26 9.40
N ARG A 819 -14.75 32.30 10.32
CA ARG A 819 -13.70 31.28 10.40
C ARG A 819 -14.10 30.06 9.58
N VAL A 820 -13.18 29.58 8.75
CA VAL A 820 -13.37 28.36 7.96
C VAL A 820 -12.76 27.18 8.69
N LEU A 821 -13.56 26.16 8.95
CA LEU A 821 -13.17 24.93 9.61
C LEU A 821 -13.36 23.77 8.64
N VAL A 822 -12.42 22.83 8.60
CA VAL A 822 -12.46 21.62 7.77
C VAL A 822 -12.44 20.39 8.67
N HIS A 823 -13.28 19.40 8.38
CA HIS A 823 -13.27 18.14 9.11
C HIS A 823 -12.20 17.22 8.50
N MET A 824 -11.40 16.61 9.37
CA MET A 824 -10.38 15.61 9.02
C MET A 824 -10.89 14.24 9.46
N PRO A 825 -11.04 13.26 8.55
CA PRO A 825 -11.34 11.89 8.94
C PRO A 825 -10.13 11.23 9.61
N ASP A 826 -10.37 10.15 10.35
CA ASP A 826 -9.34 9.44 11.11
C ASP A 826 -8.42 8.54 10.26
N HIS A 827 -8.77 8.29 8.99
CA HIS A 827 -8.02 7.51 8.01
C HIS A 827 -8.36 7.94 6.57
N GLY A 828 -7.55 7.54 5.58
CA GLY A 828 -7.74 7.87 4.16
C GLY A 828 -7.43 9.35 3.85
N ALA A 829 -6.61 9.97 4.69
CA ALA A 829 -6.30 11.39 4.68
C ALA A 829 -4.85 11.64 5.17
N GLU A 830 -3.86 11.25 4.38
CA GLU A 830 -2.47 11.16 4.82
C GLU A 830 -1.59 12.33 4.37
N THR A 831 -1.98 13.06 3.33
CA THR A 831 -1.14 14.11 2.76
C THR A 831 -0.75 15.18 3.79
N GLN A 832 0.49 15.65 3.70
CA GLN A 832 1.05 16.66 4.59
C GLN A 832 1.01 18.09 4.00
N GLU A 833 0.39 18.23 2.83
CA GLU A 833 0.39 19.46 2.04
C GLU A 833 -0.93 19.64 1.25
N ALA A 834 -2.07 19.28 1.87
CA ALA A 834 -3.39 19.53 1.28
C ALA A 834 -3.59 21.02 1.06
N LYS A 835 -3.68 21.43 -0.22
CA LYS A 835 -3.80 22.83 -0.63
C LYS A 835 -5.27 23.25 -0.75
N TYR A 836 -5.77 23.95 0.25
CA TYR A 836 -7.09 24.57 0.25
C TYR A 836 -7.05 25.93 -0.42
N ARG A 837 -8.00 26.20 -1.32
CA ARG A 837 -8.21 27.51 -1.96
C ARG A 837 -9.55 28.06 -1.49
N ILE A 838 -9.50 29.17 -0.75
CA ILE A 838 -10.64 29.85 -0.15
C ILE A 838 -10.99 31.07 -1.01
N ASP A 839 -12.13 31.04 -1.69
CA ASP A 839 -12.69 32.18 -2.43
C ASP A 839 -13.52 33.05 -1.47
N LEU A 840 -13.14 34.32 -1.36
CA LEU A 840 -13.78 35.28 -0.47
C LEU A 840 -15.10 35.84 -1.02
N GLY A 841 -15.49 35.45 -2.24
CA GLY A 841 -16.72 35.90 -2.91
C GLY A 841 -16.58 37.20 -3.70
N ASN A 842 -15.45 37.89 -3.56
CA ASN A 842 -15.14 39.17 -4.22
C ASN A 842 -14.07 39.03 -5.34
N GLY A 843 -13.76 37.81 -5.75
CA GLY A 843 -12.70 37.49 -6.72
C GLY A 843 -11.29 37.37 -6.12
N GLN A 844 -11.13 37.53 -4.80
CA GLN A 844 -9.90 37.22 -4.10
C GLN A 844 -9.89 35.77 -3.62
N ILE A 845 -8.74 35.11 -3.78
CA ILE A 845 -8.52 33.73 -3.32
C ILE A 845 -7.36 33.73 -2.33
N LYS A 846 -7.58 33.11 -1.18
CA LYS A 846 -6.54 32.80 -0.19
C LYS A 846 -6.18 31.32 -0.31
N GLU A 847 -4.91 31.00 -0.17
CA GLU A 847 -4.43 29.61 -0.21
C GLU A 847 -3.88 29.23 1.17
N ARG A 848 -4.14 28.00 1.61
CA ARG A 848 -3.68 27.43 2.88
C ARG A 848 -3.27 25.98 2.68
N TYR A 849 -2.15 25.58 3.27
CA TYR A 849 -1.72 24.18 3.28
C TYR A 849 -1.92 23.58 4.66
N LEU A 850 -2.63 22.46 4.73
CA LEU A 850 -2.84 21.70 5.97
C LEU A 850 -2.32 20.27 5.83
N GLN A 851 -1.94 19.69 6.97
CA GLN A 851 -1.75 18.25 7.10
C GLN A 851 -3.10 17.60 7.38
N GLN A 852 -3.40 16.51 6.67
CA GLN A 852 -4.64 15.77 6.90
C GLN A 852 -4.49 14.59 7.86
N ARG A 853 -3.26 14.11 8.09
CA ARG A 853 -2.94 12.92 8.92
C ARG A 853 -3.14 13.14 10.43
N THR A 854 -4.30 13.63 10.84
CA THR A 854 -4.68 13.83 12.25
C THR A 854 -4.86 12.51 12.98
N GLN A 855 -5.16 11.41 12.26
CA GLN A 855 -5.43 10.08 12.82
C GLN A 855 -6.57 10.09 13.85
N GLU A 856 -7.49 11.04 13.71
CA GLU A 856 -8.69 11.22 14.52
C GLU A 856 -9.68 12.13 13.79
N ASN A 857 -10.97 11.87 14.00
CA ASN A 857 -12.03 12.74 13.48
C ASN A 857 -11.98 14.10 14.18
N ARG A 858 -11.57 15.15 13.47
CA ARG A 858 -11.29 16.47 14.09
C ARG A 858 -11.54 17.64 13.16
N TRP A 859 -12.04 18.75 13.71
CA TRP A 859 -12.11 20.04 13.02
C TRP A 859 -10.76 20.78 13.05
N VAL A 860 -10.34 21.33 11.92
CA VAL A 860 -9.09 22.11 11.79
C VAL A 860 -9.40 23.45 11.14
N SER A 861 -8.81 24.53 11.65
CA SER A 861 -9.05 25.89 11.14
C SER A 861 -8.16 26.21 9.94
N LEU A 862 -8.74 26.73 8.86
CA LEU A 862 -8.03 27.38 7.76
C LEU A 862 -7.76 28.87 8.03
N GLY A 863 -8.32 29.42 9.11
CA GLY A 863 -8.21 30.82 9.53
C GLY A 863 -9.53 31.59 9.43
N ALA A 864 -9.49 32.85 9.87
CA ALA A 864 -10.61 33.79 9.77
C ALA A 864 -10.44 34.77 8.59
N PHE A 865 -11.53 35.03 7.86
CA PHE A 865 -11.53 35.86 6.67
C PHE A 865 -12.74 36.80 6.65
N LEU A 866 -12.57 37.98 6.05
CA LEU A 866 -13.69 38.82 5.66
C LEU A 866 -14.23 38.32 4.33
N PHE A 867 -15.45 37.78 4.34
CA PHE A 867 -16.15 37.39 3.13
C PHE A 867 -16.98 38.56 2.60
N ASP A 868 -17.05 38.69 1.28
CA ASP A 868 -17.86 39.70 0.59
C ASP A 868 -18.41 39.10 -0.70
N GLY A 869 -19.45 38.27 -0.56
CA GLY A 869 -20.04 37.48 -1.63
C GLY A 869 -20.35 36.06 -1.16
N THR A 870 -20.43 35.11 -2.09
CA THR A 870 -20.72 33.70 -1.75
C THR A 870 -19.41 32.96 -1.48
N PRO A 871 -19.14 32.51 -0.23
CA PRO A 871 -17.94 31.76 0.09
C PRO A 871 -17.85 30.43 -0.64
N SER A 872 -16.65 30.07 -1.11
CA SER A 872 -16.36 28.70 -1.54
C SER A 872 -14.95 28.26 -1.14
N VAL A 873 -14.77 26.97 -0.91
CA VAL A 873 -13.48 26.35 -0.61
C VAL A 873 -13.30 25.19 -1.57
N SER A 874 -12.12 25.08 -2.20
CA SER A 874 -11.78 23.95 -3.07
C SER A 874 -10.48 23.27 -2.62
N LEU A 875 -10.45 21.95 -2.79
CA LEU A 875 -9.31 21.09 -2.52
C LEU A 875 -9.11 20.14 -3.71
N SER A 876 -7.86 19.95 -4.14
CA SER A 876 -7.50 19.01 -5.20
C SER A 876 -6.51 17.98 -4.68
N ASN A 877 -6.55 16.76 -5.22
CA ASN A 877 -5.53 15.73 -4.96
C ASN A 877 -4.18 16.01 -5.66
N MET A 878 -4.01 17.17 -6.29
CA MET A 878 -2.73 17.55 -6.89
C MET A 878 -1.83 18.23 -5.86
N THR A 879 -0.76 17.56 -5.41
CA THR A 879 0.14 18.04 -4.35
C THR A 879 1.61 18.06 -4.79
N GLY A 880 2.47 18.85 -4.12
CA GLY A 880 3.87 19.05 -4.50
C GLY A 880 4.77 17.82 -4.38
N HIS A 881 4.36 16.83 -3.59
CA HIS A 881 5.06 15.59 -3.24
C HIS A 881 4.24 14.32 -3.58
N GLY A 882 3.07 14.45 -4.22
CA GLY A 882 2.19 13.33 -4.53
C GLY A 882 2.78 12.28 -5.48
N ASP A 883 2.97 11.06 -5.00
CA ASP A 883 3.53 9.92 -5.73
C ASP A 883 2.51 8.79 -5.98
N GLY A 884 1.25 9.02 -5.62
CA GLY A 884 0.18 8.03 -5.70
C GLY A 884 0.16 7.04 -4.52
N ASN A 885 0.74 7.38 -3.37
CA ASN A 885 0.77 6.52 -2.16
C ASN A 885 0.10 7.13 -0.92
N GLU A 886 0.07 8.46 -0.76
CA GLU A 886 -0.70 9.14 0.29
C GLU A 886 -2.03 9.64 -0.26
N ASP A 887 -3.08 9.64 0.56
CA ASP A 887 -4.41 10.09 0.11
C ASP A 887 -4.69 11.55 0.47
N VAL A 888 -5.61 12.13 -0.30
CA VAL A 888 -6.28 13.39 -0.02
C VAL A 888 -7.76 13.10 0.20
N ALA A 889 -8.28 13.52 1.36
CA ALA A 889 -9.70 13.36 1.72
C ALA A 889 -10.51 14.64 1.52
N TRP A 890 -11.77 14.45 1.14
CA TRP A 890 -12.85 15.45 1.17
C TRP A 890 -13.96 14.96 2.09
N ASP A 891 -14.14 15.67 3.20
CA ASP A 891 -15.20 15.48 4.19
C ASP A 891 -15.97 16.82 4.32
N ALA A 892 -16.62 17.12 5.45
CA ALA A 892 -17.36 18.35 5.67
C ALA A 892 -16.46 19.58 5.91
N ILE A 893 -17.00 20.77 5.60
CA ILE A 893 -16.46 22.06 6.06
C ILE A 893 -17.52 22.83 6.86
N ALA A 894 -17.10 23.85 7.60
CA ALA A 894 -18.01 24.75 8.29
C ALA A 894 -17.53 26.21 8.27
N PHE A 895 -18.47 27.14 8.18
CA PHE A 895 -18.24 28.57 8.36
C PHE A 895 -18.79 29.02 9.70
N GLN A 896 -17.91 29.35 10.65
CA GLN A 896 -18.28 29.97 11.90
C GLN A 896 -18.32 31.49 11.69
N ARG A 897 -19.52 32.09 11.71
CA ARG A 897 -19.67 33.55 11.67
C ARG A 897 -19.01 34.20 12.88
N LEU A 898 -18.34 35.32 12.66
CA LEU A 898 -17.64 36.09 13.68
C LEU A 898 -18.25 37.50 13.76
N PRO A 899 -18.49 38.04 14.98
CA PRO A 899 -19.07 39.36 15.15
C PRO A 899 -18.18 40.50 14.63
N HIS A 900 -16.87 40.26 14.51
CA HIS A 900 -15.86 41.19 14.05
C HIS A 900 -14.58 40.43 13.67
N LYS A 901 -13.58 41.14 13.12
CA LYS A 901 -12.23 40.61 12.92
C LYS A 901 -11.66 40.12 14.26
N PRO A 902 -11.10 38.90 14.37
CA PRO A 902 -10.43 38.48 15.60
C PRO A 902 -9.38 39.49 16.06
N PHE A 903 -9.40 39.88 17.34
CA PHE A 903 -8.42 40.82 17.89
C PHE A 903 -7.00 40.26 17.79
N ASN A 904 -6.85 38.95 17.97
CA ASN A 904 -5.58 38.25 17.89
C ASN A 904 -5.59 37.28 16.71
N MET A 905 -4.90 37.64 15.62
CA MET A 905 -4.59 36.74 14.51
C MET A 905 -3.08 36.47 14.55
N ILE A 906 -2.70 35.38 15.21
CA ILE A 906 -1.33 35.10 15.63
C ILE A 906 -0.79 33.90 14.86
N VAL A 907 0.36 34.08 14.22
CA VAL A 907 1.06 32.99 13.54
C VAL A 907 2.37 32.68 14.26
N VAL A 908 2.54 31.43 14.65
CA VAL A 908 3.72 30.92 15.34
C VAL A 908 4.58 30.14 14.35
N LEU A 909 5.76 30.68 14.08
CA LEU A 909 6.76 30.13 13.17
C LEU A 909 7.99 29.70 13.98
N GLY A 910 8.91 29.00 13.34
CA GLY A 910 10.23 28.73 13.88
C GLY A 910 10.59 27.27 14.05
N ASP A 911 11.53 27.02 14.95
CA ASP A 911 12.17 25.74 15.15
C ASP A 911 11.52 24.89 16.26
N SER A 912 12.28 23.93 16.79
CA SER A 912 11.87 23.00 17.84
C SER A 912 11.41 23.68 19.13
N ILE A 913 11.99 24.85 19.46
CA ILE A 913 11.58 25.59 20.64
C ILE A 913 10.16 26.13 20.45
N ALA A 914 9.86 26.76 19.31
CA ALA A 914 8.51 27.24 18.99
C ALA A 914 7.50 26.10 18.81
N ALA A 915 7.91 24.96 18.26
CA ALA A 915 7.06 23.78 18.13
C ALA A 915 6.66 23.19 19.50
N GLY A 916 7.50 23.38 20.53
CA GLY A 916 7.28 22.79 21.86
C GLY A 916 7.85 21.37 21.97
N GLU A 917 8.93 21.07 21.25
CA GLU A 917 9.74 19.87 21.45
C GLU A 917 10.07 19.69 22.94
N GLY A 918 9.87 18.49 23.48
CA GLY A 918 10.08 18.17 24.89
C GLY A 918 8.95 18.61 25.83
N ALA A 919 7.99 19.43 25.40
CA ALA A 919 6.89 19.90 26.25
C ALA A 919 5.77 18.85 26.37
N SER A 920 6.12 17.70 26.96
CA SER A 920 5.22 16.57 27.15
C SER A 920 5.54 15.78 28.42
N THR A 921 4.50 15.21 29.05
CA THR A 921 4.60 14.10 30.03
C THR A 921 3.98 12.82 29.51
N ASP A 922 3.25 12.89 28.39
CA ASP A 922 2.64 11.79 27.67
C ASP A 922 2.73 12.06 26.15
N GLU A 923 3.81 11.56 25.55
CA GLU A 923 4.17 11.81 24.15
C GLU A 923 3.09 11.38 23.16
N ALA A 924 2.27 10.39 23.50
CA ALA A 924 1.21 9.89 22.62
C ALA A 924 0.04 10.87 22.50
N ASN A 925 -0.21 11.66 23.55
CA ASN A 925 -1.41 12.49 23.66
C ASN A 925 -1.14 14.00 23.61
N HIS A 926 0.07 14.43 24.00
CA HIS A 926 0.42 15.84 24.13
C HIS A 926 0.99 16.44 22.84
N TYR A 927 1.52 15.65 21.92
CA TYR A 927 1.84 16.11 20.58
C TYR A 927 0.62 15.96 19.66
N TYR A 928 0.51 16.85 18.67
CA TYR A 928 -0.39 16.63 17.55
C TYR A 928 0.09 15.42 16.74
N LYS A 929 -0.79 14.46 16.46
CA LYS A 929 -0.44 13.19 15.80
C LYS A 929 0.11 13.44 14.39
N GLU A 930 -0.48 14.40 13.67
CA GLU A 930 -0.03 14.88 12.37
C GLU A 930 1.41 15.41 12.36
N ALA A 931 1.92 15.88 13.51
CA ALA A 931 3.27 16.40 13.68
C ALA A 931 4.24 15.47 14.44
N ASN A 932 3.79 14.30 14.90
CA ASN A 932 4.56 13.32 15.66
C ASN A 932 4.20 11.91 15.22
N ASN A 933 4.49 11.59 13.96
CA ASN A 933 4.20 10.28 13.39
C ASN A 933 5.36 9.81 12.51
N ASN A 934 5.45 8.49 12.37
CA ASN A 934 6.41 7.81 11.50
C ASN A 934 5.90 7.61 10.06
N GLY A 935 4.90 8.39 9.64
CA GLY A 935 4.30 8.26 8.31
C GLY A 935 3.29 7.12 8.19
N GLY A 936 2.69 6.70 9.32
CA GLY A 936 1.73 5.58 9.36
C GLY A 936 2.37 4.21 9.59
N GLY A 937 3.70 4.15 9.79
CA GLY A 937 4.38 2.95 10.22
C GLY A 937 4.21 1.77 9.27
N ILE A 938 4.52 1.94 7.98
CA ILE A 938 4.84 0.78 7.13
C ILE A 938 6.18 0.22 7.60
N THR A 939 6.12 -0.51 8.70
CA THR A 939 6.87 -1.74 8.82
C THR A 939 5.89 -2.84 8.49
N THR A 940 6.04 -3.44 7.34
CA THR A 940 6.05 -4.88 7.29
C THR A 940 7.46 -5.29 6.80
N GLY A 941 7.95 -6.46 7.22
CA GLY A 941 9.37 -6.67 7.58
C GLY A 941 10.43 -6.53 6.49
N GLY A 942 11.38 -5.60 6.71
CA GLY A 942 12.62 -5.49 5.92
C GLY A 942 13.67 -4.51 6.43
N GLY A 943 13.80 -4.27 7.76
CA GLY A 943 14.97 -3.59 8.33
C GLY A 943 15.27 -2.15 7.90
N GLY A 944 14.36 -1.48 7.19
CA GLY A 944 14.49 -0.07 6.80
C GLY A 944 13.27 0.73 7.25
N TYR A 945 13.45 1.61 8.21
CA TYR A 945 12.48 2.62 8.62
C TYR A 945 12.24 3.58 7.44
N ASN A 946 11.10 3.51 6.74
CA ASN A 946 10.78 4.50 5.70
C ASN A 946 10.24 5.78 6.32
N TRP A 947 11.17 6.60 6.79
CA TRP A 947 10.91 7.95 7.28
C TRP A 947 10.36 8.91 6.21
N ALA A 948 10.20 8.48 4.94
CA ALA A 948 9.87 9.39 3.85
C ALA A 948 8.56 10.16 4.09
N TYR A 949 7.57 9.54 4.72
CA TYR A 949 6.27 10.13 5.07
C TYR A 949 6.19 10.55 6.54
N GLY A 950 7.28 10.40 7.29
CA GLY A 950 7.32 10.71 8.72
C GLY A 950 7.36 12.20 8.99
N ASN A 951 6.69 12.59 10.07
CA ASN A 951 6.65 13.95 10.56
C ASN A 951 7.19 14.05 11.98
N ALA A 952 8.33 14.74 12.13
CA ALA A 952 8.94 15.07 13.41
C ALA A 952 8.89 16.56 13.70
N CYS A 953 7.90 17.31 13.19
CA CYS A 953 7.78 18.72 13.56
C CYS A 953 7.50 18.90 15.06
N HIS A 954 6.95 17.86 15.72
CA HIS A 954 6.72 17.76 17.16
C HIS A 954 6.00 18.98 17.75
N ARG A 955 4.93 19.41 17.08
CA ARG A 955 4.07 20.48 17.58
C ARG A 955 3.31 19.98 18.82
N SER A 956 3.62 20.56 19.98
CA SER A 956 3.01 20.21 21.26
C SER A 956 1.76 21.05 21.54
N LYS A 957 0.73 20.42 22.10
CA LYS A 957 -0.44 21.09 22.69
C LYS A 957 -0.05 21.99 23.87
N PHE A 958 1.15 21.83 24.41
CA PHE A 958 1.77 22.63 25.47
C PHE A 958 2.94 23.48 25.00
N ALA A 959 3.05 23.74 23.68
CA ALA A 959 3.99 24.75 23.17
C ALA A 959 3.79 26.08 23.91
N TRP A 960 4.87 26.79 24.20
CA TRP A 960 4.81 28.00 25.03
C TRP A 960 3.94 29.10 24.41
N SER A 961 3.83 29.15 23.08
CA SER A 961 2.90 30.04 22.38
C SER A 961 1.43 29.72 22.70
N ARG A 962 1.09 28.44 22.91
CA ARG A 962 -0.25 28.02 23.36
C ARG A 962 -0.49 28.33 24.83
N LEU A 963 0.55 28.27 25.67
CA LEU A 963 0.46 28.54 27.12
C LEU A 963 0.47 30.03 27.47
N ALA A 964 1.02 30.87 26.58
CA ALA A 964 1.03 32.31 26.74
C ALA A 964 -0.38 32.91 26.66
N LYS A 965 -0.50 34.17 27.04
CA LYS A 965 -1.76 34.90 27.22
C LYS A 965 -1.73 36.17 26.39
N ALA A 966 -2.86 36.48 25.76
CA ALA A 966 -3.03 37.72 25.01
C ALA A 966 -3.58 38.84 25.89
N ALA A 967 -3.28 40.10 25.52
CA ALA A 967 -3.61 41.28 26.32
C ALA A 967 -5.11 41.55 26.49
N ASP A 968 -5.92 41.14 25.51
CA ASP A 968 -7.38 41.28 25.53
C ASP A 968 -8.05 40.38 26.58
N ASN A 969 -7.45 39.22 26.87
CA ASN A 969 -7.92 38.30 27.91
C ASN A 969 -6.75 37.59 28.62
N PRO A 970 -6.10 38.25 29.59
CA PRO A 970 -4.98 37.68 30.33
C PRO A 970 -5.40 36.61 31.34
N GLY A 971 -6.71 36.34 31.48
CA GLY A 971 -7.24 35.27 32.33
C GLY A 971 -6.90 33.87 31.81
N GLU A 972 -6.63 33.73 30.51
CA GLU A 972 -6.66 32.44 29.85
C GLU A 972 -5.58 32.28 28.77
N ALA A 973 -5.08 31.05 28.62
CA ALA A 973 -4.03 30.71 27.67
C ALA A 973 -4.56 30.68 26.22
N MET A 974 -3.78 31.19 25.27
CA MET A 974 -4.19 31.34 23.86
C MET A 974 -4.58 30.00 23.22
N GLY A 975 -3.89 28.91 23.54
CA GLY A 975 -4.25 27.58 23.05
C GLY A 975 -5.61 27.10 23.54
N ALA A 976 -5.94 27.34 24.82
CA ALA A 976 -7.25 27.00 25.36
C ALA A 976 -8.37 27.83 24.70
N ARG A 977 -8.08 29.09 24.32
CA ARG A 977 -8.99 29.96 23.54
C ARG A 977 -9.21 29.41 22.13
N GLN A 978 -8.14 28.99 21.47
CA GLN A 978 -8.19 28.35 20.15
C GLN A 978 -9.01 27.06 20.17
N ASP A 979 -8.77 26.17 21.14
CA ASP A 979 -9.40 24.83 21.19
C ASP A 979 -10.92 24.86 21.40
N ARG A 980 -11.48 25.99 21.83
CA ARG A 980 -12.93 26.23 21.95
C ARG A 980 -13.48 27.25 20.95
N TRP A 981 -12.68 27.63 19.95
CA TRP A 981 -13.09 28.54 18.88
C TRP A 981 -13.47 29.96 19.31
N ASP A 982 -12.76 30.52 20.29
CA ASP A 982 -12.93 31.91 20.73
C ASP A 982 -12.98 32.88 19.52
N PRO A 983 -14.02 33.72 19.38
CA PRO A 983 -14.20 34.60 18.22
C PRO A 983 -13.10 35.67 18.09
N ASP A 984 -12.39 35.96 19.18
CA ASP A 984 -11.34 36.98 19.25
C ASP A 984 -9.92 36.42 19.02
N MET A 985 -9.80 35.10 18.75
CA MET A 985 -8.51 34.40 18.63
C MET A 985 -8.44 33.53 17.36
N ASP A 986 -7.46 33.78 16.51
CA ASP A 986 -7.02 32.89 15.44
C ASP A 986 -5.53 32.60 15.64
N LEU A 987 -5.21 31.44 16.25
CA LEU A 987 -3.85 31.03 16.57
C LEU A 987 -3.42 29.88 15.63
N GLN A 988 -2.31 30.08 14.93
CA GLN A 988 -1.81 29.17 13.89
C GLN A 988 -0.39 28.73 14.22
N LEU A 989 -0.17 27.42 14.47
CA LEU A 989 1.12 26.88 14.90
C LEU A 989 1.78 26.09 13.76
N HIS A 990 2.78 26.69 13.12
CA HIS A 990 3.51 26.12 11.96
C HIS A 990 5.00 25.91 12.22
N ALA A 991 5.46 26.19 13.44
CA ALA A 991 6.81 25.84 13.86
C ALA A 991 7.09 24.34 13.70
N CYS A 992 8.34 24.00 13.43
CA CYS A 992 8.75 22.62 13.14
C CYS A 992 10.13 22.30 13.71
N SER A 993 10.24 21.18 14.42
CA SER A 993 11.49 20.74 15.05
C SER A 993 12.65 20.63 14.06
N GLY A 994 13.78 21.23 14.42
CA GLY A 994 15.00 21.32 13.62
C GLY A 994 14.95 22.27 12.42
N ALA A 995 13.90 23.10 12.26
CA ALA A 995 13.85 24.10 11.21
C ALA A 995 15.02 25.08 11.28
N ARG A 996 15.60 25.39 10.12
CA ARG A 996 16.55 26.48 9.88
C ARG A 996 15.84 27.67 9.24
N THR A 997 16.52 28.81 9.09
CA THR A 997 15.97 29.99 8.41
C THR A 997 15.39 29.67 7.02
N ARG A 998 16.08 28.85 6.22
CA ARG A 998 15.58 28.35 4.92
C ARG A 998 14.27 27.55 4.98
N ASN A 999 13.91 26.97 6.12
CA ASN A 999 12.64 26.26 6.29
C ASN A 999 11.48 27.21 6.63
N VAL A 1000 11.79 28.44 7.02
CA VAL A 1000 10.81 29.51 7.20
C VAL A 1000 10.61 30.27 5.89
N LEU A 1001 11.70 30.61 5.17
CA LEU A 1001 11.65 31.43 3.95
C LEU A 1001 10.68 30.92 2.87
N PRO A 1002 10.09 31.83 2.06
CA PRO A 1002 9.15 31.45 1.01
C PRO A 1002 9.87 31.09 -0.30
N SER A 1003 9.26 30.22 -1.11
CA SER A 1003 9.81 29.82 -2.42
C SER A 1003 9.55 30.84 -3.52
N THR A 1004 8.52 31.67 -3.37
CA THR A 1004 8.13 32.69 -4.34
C THR A 1004 8.28 34.07 -3.73
N ALA A 1005 9.06 34.94 -4.37
CA ALA A 1005 9.28 36.30 -3.89
C ALA A 1005 8.08 37.21 -4.17
N VAL A 1006 7.67 37.99 -3.17
CA VAL A 1006 6.93 39.24 -3.42
C VAL A 1006 7.91 40.38 -3.72
N ALA A 1007 7.41 41.52 -4.22
CA ALA A 1007 8.28 42.61 -4.69
C ALA A 1007 9.27 43.08 -3.61
N GLY A 1008 10.59 42.95 -3.92
CA GLY A 1008 11.67 43.32 -3.02
C GLY A 1008 11.96 42.32 -1.87
N GLU A 1009 11.34 41.14 -1.87
CA GLU A 1009 11.59 40.06 -0.92
C GLU A 1009 12.82 39.24 -1.31
N LYS A 1010 13.71 38.97 -0.35
CA LYS A 1010 14.84 38.04 -0.51
C LYS A 1010 14.39 36.64 -0.09
N ILE A 1011 14.56 35.65 -0.99
CA ILE A 1011 14.08 34.26 -0.82
C ILE A 1011 15.21 33.24 -0.58
N VAL A 1012 16.42 33.72 -0.29
CA VAL A 1012 17.58 32.89 0.03
C VAL A 1012 18.21 33.33 1.35
N ASP A 1013 18.70 32.39 2.14
CA ASP A 1013 19.47 32.67 3.35
C ASP A 1013 20.89 33.18 3.01
N GLU A 1014 21.69 33.54 4.01
CA GLU A 1014 23.08 33.99 3.79
C GLU A 1014 24.06 32.87 3.44
N TRP A 1015 23.60 31.61 3.45
CA TRP A 1015 24.32 30.47 2.89
C TRP A 1015 24.01 30.26 1.41
N GLY A 1016 23.07 31.02 0.84
CA GLY A 1016 22.64 30.91 -0.55
C GLY A 1016 21.59 29.82 -0.80
N ASN A 1017 20.99 29.27 0.26
CA ASN A 1017 19.94 28.27 0.13
C ASN A 1017 18.57 28.94 0.01
N GLY A 1018 17.78 28.51 -0.97
CA GLY A 1018 16.37 28.87 -1.08
C GLY A 1018 15.47 28.12 -0.09
N ALA A 1019 14.21 28.52 -0.08
CA ALA A 1019 13.15 27.88 0.69
C ALA A 1019 13.17 26.35 0.55
N ALA A 1020 12.95 25.66 1.68
CA ALA A 1020 12.80 24.23 1.70
C ALA A 1020 11.73 23.82 2.69
N GLY A 1021 10.83 22.94 2.25
CA GLY A 1021 9.95 22.22 3.15
C GLY A 1021 10.71 21.38 4.18
N ARG A 1022 10.00 20.90 5.20
CA ARG A 1022 10.54 19.99 6.21
C ARG A 1022 9.52 18.91 6.50
N PHE A 1023 9.97 17.65 6.49
CA PHE A 1023 9.09 16.49 6.64
C PHE A 1023 7.90 16.52 5.65
N ARG A 1024 8.17 16.82 4.37
CA ARG A 1024 7.20 17.09 3.28
C ARG A 1024 6.13 18.16 3.55
N GLU A 1025 6.18 18.89 4.65
CA GLU A 1025 5.44 20.15 4.79
C GLU A 1025 6.10 21.21 3.90
N PRO A 1026 5.33 22.12 3.26
CA PRO A 1026 5.88 23.32 2.64
C PRO A 1026 6.67 24.16 3.65
N SER A 1027 7.54 25.05 3.16
CA SER A 1027 8.20 26.01 4.05
C SER A 1027 7.14 26.84 4.78
N GLN A 1028 7.45 27.28 6.00
CA GLN A 1028 6.41 27.81 6.89
C GLN A 1028 5.71 29.05 6.33
N LEU A 1029 6.40 29.88 5.52
CA LEU A 1029 5.80 31.02 4.82
C LEU A 1029 5.03 30.64 3.56
N ASP A 1030 5.29 29.48 2.96
CA ASP A 1030 4.55 28.95 1.83
C ASP A 1030 3.27 28.21 2.26
N GLN A 1031 3.12 27.87 3.55
CA GLN A 1031 1.88 27.28 4.10
C GLN A 1031 0.69 28.26 4.03
N GLY A 1032 0.96 29.55 3.80
CA GLY A 1032 -0.05 30.55 3.43
C GLY A 1032 -0.73 31.27 4.58
N PHE A 1033 -0.38 30.99 5.84
CA PHE A 1033 -1.08 31.56 7.00
C PHE A 1033 -0.70 33.00 7.37
N LEU A 1034 0.35 33.58 6.76
CA LEU A 1034 0.62 35.02 6.88
C LEU A 1034 -0.11 35.80 5.79
N ASP A 1035 -0.79 36.85 6.22
CA ASP A 1035 -1.43 37.82 5.33
C ASP A 1035 -1.56 39.20 5.99
N GLU A 1036 -2.17 40.14 5.26
CA GLU A 1036 -2.39 41.51 5.71
C GLU A 1036 -3.25 41.63 6.98
N GLU A 1037 -3.99 40.59 7.34
CA GLU A 1037 -4.88 40.59 8.50
C GLU A 1037 -4.20 40.07 9.76
N THR A 1038 -3.06 39.39 9.62
CA THR A 1038 -2.23 38.90 10.74
C THR A 1038 -1.86 40.07 11.67
N THR A 1039 -2.12 39.91 12.97
CA THR A 1039 -1.85 40.95 13.97
C THR A 1039 -0.52 40.75 14.68
N GLN A 1040 -0.06 39.50 14.83
CA GLN A 1040 1.21 39.19 15.47
C GLN A 1040 1.87 37.96 14.85
N VAL A 1041 3.20 37.98 14.74
CA VAL A 1041 4.01 36.83 14.37
C VAL A 1041 5.02 36.57 15.47
N VAL A 1042 5.03 35.33 15.96
CA VAL A 1042 5.90 34.90 17.05
C VAL A 1042 6.82 33.82 16.50
N LEU A 1043 8.14 33.94 16.69
CA LEU A 1043 9.08 32.96 16.15
C LEU A 1043 10.37 32.75 16.96
N THR A 1044 10.89 31.53 16.91
CA THR A 1044 12.29 31.17 17.28
C THR A 1044 12.99 30.61 16.06
N VAL A 1045 14.13 31.17 15.65
CA VAL A 1045 14.92 30.59 14.55
C VAL A 1045 16.38 31.02 14.65
N GLY A 1046 17.28 30.19 14.11
CA GLY A 1046 18.70 30.48 13.98
C GLY A 1046 19.62 29.58 14.79
N ALA A 1047 19.15 28.92 15.86
CA ALA A 1047 20.00 27.99 16.62
C ALA A 1047 20.45 26.78 15.79
N ASN A 1048 19.54 26.23 14.96
CA ASN A 1048 19.87 25.15 14.03
C ASN A 1048 20.81 25.61 12.90
N ASP A 1049 20.72 26.88 12.51
CA ASP A 1049 21.64 27.48 11.54
C ASP A 1049 23.04 27.69 12.14
N ALA A 1050 23.10 27.98 13.44
CA ALA A 1050 24.33 28.07 14.24
C ALA A 1050 24.92 26.69 14.62
N ARG A 1051 24.31 25.57 14.17
CA ARG A 1051 24.70 24.18 14.48
C ARG A 1051 24.69 23.87 15.99
N TRP A 1052 23.76 24.47 16.75
CA TRP A 1052 23.76 24.38 18.21
C TRP A 1052 23.60 22.95 18.73
N GLY A 1053 22.75 22.13 18.10
CA GLY A 1053 22.60 20.71 18.45
C GLY A 1053 23.90 19.94 18.30
N GLU A 1054 24.63 20.17 17.22
CA GLU A 1054 25.94 19.57 16.97
C GLU A 1054 27.00 20.10 17.96
N VAL A 1055 26.94 21.38 18.34
CA VAL A 1055 27.86 21.98 19.33
C VAL A 1055 27.66 21.31 20.69
N VAL A 1056 26.42 21.16 21.14
CA VAL A 1056 26.09 20.48 22.39
C VAL A 1056 26.49 19.01 22.36
N GLN A 1057 26.29 18.31 21.24
CA GLN A 1057 26.74 16.92 21.07
C GLN A 1057 28.25 16.76 21.17
N ILE A 1058 29.02 17.68 20.59
CA ILE A 1058 30.48 17.70 20.75
C ILE A 1058 30.80 17.93 22.24
N CYS A 1059 30.32 19.03 22.84
CA CYS A 1059 30.66 19.33 24.23
C CYS A 1059 30.27 18.24 25.22
N ALA A 1060 29.12 17.58 25.04
CA ALA A 1060 28.70 16.49 25.91
C ALA A 1060 29.36 15.13 25.60
N GLY A 1061 29.97 14.97 24.40
CA GLY A 1061 30.41 13.68 23.86
C GLY A 1061 31.93 13.50 23.67
N VAL A 1062 32.75 14.55 23.75
CA VAL A 1062 34.21 14.44 23.54
C VAL A 1062 34.93 14.04 24.84
N ASN A 1063 35.00 12.74 25.13
CA ASN A 1063 36.01 12.20 26.05
C ASN A 1063 36.73 10.96 25.48
N LEU A 1064 36.92 10.93 24.16
CA LEU A 1064 37.24 9.70 23.46
C LEU A 1064 38.71 9.24 23.61
N VAL A 1065 39.74 10.09 23.80
CA VAL A 1065 41.14 9.62 23.93
C VAL A 1065 42.14 10.63 24.60
N SER A 1066 42.25 10.69 25.93
CA SER A 1066 43.37 11.31 26.72
C SER A 1066 43.68 12.84 26.55
N PRO A 1067 44.46 13.46 27.46
CA PRO A 1067 44.05 14.65 28.23
C PRO A 1067 43.50 15.79 27.36
N ILE A 1068 42.24 16.14 27.57
CA ILE A 1068 41.41 16.78 26.53
C ILE A 1068 41.43 18.31 26.65
N PRO A 1069 41.58 19.04 25.53
CA PRO A 1069 41.17 20.44 25.44
C PRO A 1069 39.63 20.56 25.44
N ASP A 1070 39.07 21.47 26.24
CA ASP A 1070 37.63 21.73 26.28
C ASP A 1070 37.01 21.89 24.87
N CYS A 1071 35.74 21.51 24.69
CA CYS A 1071 35.07 21.47 23.39
C CYS A 1071 35.21 22.74 22.53
N GLN A 1072 35.28 23.92 23.14
CA GLN A 1072 35.45 25.20 22.44
C GLN A 1072 36.76 25.32 21.64
N ASN A 1073 37.74 24.45 21.92
CA ASN A 1073 39.02 24.38 21.22
C ASN A 1073 39.05 23.31 20.13
N THR A 1074 37.94 22.62 19.90
CA THR A 1074 37.78 21.64 18.82
C THR A 1074 37.18 22.28 17.58
N ASN A 1075 37.37 21.67 16.41
CA ASN A 1075 36.77 22.11 15.15
C ASN A 1075 35.68 21.13 14.72
N PHE A 1076 34.61 21.62 14.09
CA PHE A 1076 33.76 20.73 13.29
C PHE A 1076 34.52 20.20 12.07
N SER A 1077 34.13 19.02 11.58
CA SER A 1077 34.63 18.50 10.31
C SER A 1077 34.36 19.51 9.18
N GLY A 1078 35.42 19.96 8.51
CA GLY A 1078 35.35 20.98 7.45
C GLY A 1078 35.50 22.43 7.92
N ASP A 1079 35.48 22.70 9.23
CA ASP A 1079 35.71 24.05 9.76
C ASP A 1079 37.22 24.33 9.89
N PRO A 1080 37.71 25.48 9.39
CA PRO A 1080 39.14 25.83 9.45
C PRO A 1080 39.58 26.34 10.83
N GLN A 1081 38.64 26.61 11.74
CA GLN A 1081 38.90 27.21 13.05
C GLN A 1081 38.11 26.51 14.16
N PRO A 1082 38.55 26.63 15.43
CA PRO A 1082 37.84 26.07 16.58
C PRO A 1082 36.45 26.69 16.80
N LEU A 1083 35.58 25.98 17.52
CA LEU A 1083 34.22 26.41 17.87
C LEU A 1083 34.20 27.79 18.54
N SER A 1084 35.16 28.09 19.41
CA SER A 1084 35.33 29.41 20.06
C SER A 1084 35.49 30.57 19.07
N GLN A 1085 35.89 30.30 17.82
CA GLN A 1085 36.00 31.29 16.75
C GLN A 1085 34.93 31.12 15.68
N SER A 1086 34.61 29.89 15.28
CA SER A 1086 33.65 29.64 14.20
C SER A 1086 32.22 29.99 14.62
N VAL A 1087 31.81 29.68 15.85
CA VAL A 1087 30.44 29.97 16.32
C VAL A 1087 30.17 31.48 16.34
N PRO A 1088 30.98 32.35 16.99
CA PRO A 1088 30.78 33.79 16.92
C PRO A 1088 30.83 34.36 15.50
N ARG A 1089 31.75 33.87 14.67
CA ARG A 1089 31.90 34.32 13.28
C ARG A 1089 30.68 33.97 12.44
N ASP A 1090 30.19 32.74 12.53
CA ASP A 1090 29.03 32.29 11.76
C ASP A 1090 27.75 33.01 12.25
N LEU A 1091 27.66 33.32 13.56
CA LEU A 1091 26.60 34.19 14.08
C LEU A 1091 26.58 35.56 13.38
N ASP A 1092 27.75 36.20 13.24
CA ASP A 1092 27.88 37.52 12.62
C ASP A 1092 27.68 37.52 11.10
N LEU A 1093 28.29 36.56 10.41
CA LEU A 1093 28.34 36.57 8.95
C LEU A 1093 27.15 35.87 8.29
N LYS A 1094 26.46 34.97 8.99
CA LYS A 1094 25.48 34.07 8.38
C LYS A 1094 24.16 33.97 9.15
N VAL A 1095 24.19 33.70 10.46
CA VAL A 1095 22.97 33.42 11.23
C VAL A 1095 22.13 34.68 11.43
N ILE A 1096 22.69 35.73 12.01
CA ILE A 1096 21.94 36.97 12.29
C ILE A 1096 21.39 37.62 11.00
N PRO A 1097 22.16 37.73 9.89
CA PRO A 1097 21.59 38.29 8.67
C PRO A 1097 20.59 37.35 7.96
N SER A 1098 20.64 36.04 8.20
CA SER A 1098 19.57 35.13 7.73
C SER A 1098 18.28 35.28 8.53
N ILE A 1099 18.39 35.49 9.86
CA ILE A 1099 17.23 35.85 10.70
C ILE A 1099 16.63 37.19 10.23
N GLU A 1100 17.48 38.18 9.92
CA GLU A 1100 17.04 39.44 9.31
C GLU A 1100 16.25 39.22 8.03
N THR A 1101 16.73 38.34 7.16
CA THR A 1101 16.03 37.97 5.91
C THR A 1101 14.65 37.37 6.20
N VAL A 1102 14.54 36.47 7.19
CA VAL A 1102 13.25 35.91 7.62
C VAL A 1102 12.32 36.98 8.15
N ILE A 1103 12.77 37.87 9.05
CA ILE A 1103 11.92 38.93 9.63
C ILE A 1103 11.43 39.89 8.53
N LYS A 1104 12.29 40.22 7.57
CA LYS A 1104 11.89 41.05 6.41
C LYS A 1104 10.85 40.36 5.53
N ALA A 1105 10.99 39.06 5.27
CA ALA A 1105 9.99 38.28 4.54
C ALA A 1105 8.65 38.22 5.29
N VAL A 1106 8.68 37.98 6.60
CA VAL A 1106 7.49 38.04 7.48
C VAL A 1106 6.81 39.41 7.39
N ASN A 1107 7.56 40.50 7.55
CA ASN A 1107 7.02 41.87 7.47
C ASN A 1107 6.39 42.18 6.10
N LYS A 1108 6.93 41.64 5.01
CA LYS A 1108 6.36 41.84 3.68
C LYS A 1108 5.02 41.13 3.48
N ARG A 1109 4.83 39.97 4.11
CA ARG A 1109 3.62 39.14 3.99
C ARG A 1109 2.55 39.51 5.01
N ALA A 1110 2.99 39.97 6.19
CA ALA A 1110 2.13 40.44 7.27
C ALA A 1110 2.53 41.88 7.67
N PRO A 1111 2.28 42.89 6.81
CA PRO A 1111 2.74 44.27 7.01
C PRO A 1111 2.17 44.94 8.26
N ASN A 1112 1.03 44.46 8.76
CA ASN A 1112 0.35 45.01 9.93
C ASN A 1112 0.72 44.27 11.24
N ALA A 1113 1.48 43.17 11.15
CA ALA A 1113 1.79 42.36 12.32
C ALA A 1113 2.96 42.92 13.13
N SER A 1114 2.86 42.90 14.46
CA SER A 1114 4.07 42.97 15.30
C SER A 1114 4.84 41.65 15.18
N ILE A 1115 6.17 41.71 15.21
CA ILE A 1115 7.03 40.54 15.07
C ILE A 1115 7.80 40.34 16.37
N ILE A 1116 7.65 39.19 17.01
CA ILE A 1116 8.32 38.84 18.27
C ILE A 1116 9.31 37.73 18.01
N LEU A 1117 10.60 38.09 18.03
CA LEU A 1117 11.70 37.12 18.00
C LEU A 1117 11.98 36.66 19.44
N MET A 1118 11.63 35.41 19.73
CA MET A 1118 11.94 34.77 21.00
C MET A 1118 13.40 34.27 20.98
N GLY A 1119 14.16 34.62 22.02
CA GLY A 1119 15.53 34.18 22.21
C GLY A 1119 15.63 32.74 22.74
N TYR A 1120 16.85 32.32 23.07
CA TYR A 1120 17.14 31.03 23.72
C TYR A 1120 17.71 31.27 25.12
N PRO A 1121 17.39 30.44 26.14
CA PRO A 1121 17.90 30.59 27.48
C PRO A 1121 19.36 30.13 27.56
N ARG A 1122 20.00 30.45 28.69
CA ARG A 1122 21.20 29.73 29.11
C ARG A 1122 20.85 28.25 29.29
N LEU A 1123 21.68 27.37 28.72
CA LEU A 1123 21.35 25.95 28.65
C LEU A 1123 21.63 25.23 29.99
N ILE A 1124 22.66 25.68 30.72
CA ILE A 1124 23.19 24.96 31.89
C ILE A 1124 23.11 25.83 33.14
N SER A 1125 22.60 25.27 34.24
CA SER A 1125 22.61 25.85 35.58
C SER A 1125 23.66 25.19 36.46
N ASN A 1126 24.01 25.83 37.59
CA ASN A 1126 24.90 25.28 38.62
C ASN A 1126 26.25 24.75 38.08
N GLY A 1127 26.80 25.40 37.04
CA GLY A 1127 28.08 25.02 36.43
C GLY A 1127 28.13 23.63 35.82
N GLY A 1128 26.97 23.02 35.52
CA GLY A 1128 26.88 21.69 34.93
C GLY A 1128 27.18 20.53 35.89
N GLN A 1129 27.22 20.77 37.21
CA GLN A 1129 27.65 19.78 38.21
C GLN A 1129 26.88 18.44 38.15
N CYS A 1130 25.59 18.46 37.81
CA CYS A 1130 24.79 17.24 37.68
C CYS A 1130 25.14 16.40 36.43
N ALA A 1131 25.78 17.01 35.44
CA ALA A 1131 26.21 16.41 34.19
C ALA A 1131 27.75 16.39 34.06
N ALA A 1132 28.48 16.47 35.17
CA ALA A 1132 29.94 16.47 35.17
C ALA A 1132 30.51 15.17 34.55
N VAL A 1133 31.63 15.31 33.82
CA VAL A 1133 32.40 14.19 33.25
C VAL A 1133 32.64 13.11 34.31
N GLY A 1134 32.20 11.87 34.02
CA GLY A 1134 32.32 10.70 34.90
C GLY A 1134 31.04 10.30 35.65
N ASN A 1135 29.96 11.10 35.55
CA ASN A 1135 28.65 10.77 36.14
C ASN A 1135 27.75 9.91 35.24
N GLY A 1136 28.21 9.56 34.03
CA GLY A 1136 27.52 8.68 33.12
C GLY A 1136 28.47 8.06 32.11
N LYS A 1137 28.21 6.79 31.75
CA LYS A 1137 29.04 6.01 30.83
C LYS A 1137 28.21 5.50 29.65
N PHE A 1138 28.76 5.52 28.45
CA PHE A 1138 28.14 4.84 27.31
C PHE A 1138 29.18 4.16 26.41
N TRP A 1139 28.73 3.18 25.63
CA TRP A 1139 29.59 2.37 24.77
C TRP A 1139 29.57 2.92 23.34
N LEU A 1140 30.74 3.27 22.79
CA LEU A 1140 30.89 3.58 21.36
C LEU A 1140 31.86 2.60 20.69
N PRO A 1141 31.60 2.21 19.44
CA PRO A 1141 32.59 1.53 18.61
C PRO A 1141 33.60 2.56 18.08
N ILE A 1142 34.85 2.48 18.55
CA ILE A 1142 35.98 3.26 18.03
C ILE A 1142 36.95 2.29 17.38
N ASP A 1143 37.25 2.48 16.09
CA ASP A 1143 38.12 1.59 15.29
C ASP A 1143 37.68 0.11 15.33
N GLY A 1144 36.36 -0.13 15.39
CA GLY A 1144 35.78 -1.47 15.46
C GLY A 1144 35.83 -2.13 16.86
N ILE A 1145 36.20 -1.38 17.91
CA ILE A 1145 36.25 -1.85 19.29
C ILE A 1145 35.26 -1.05 20.13
N TRP A 1146 34.35 -1.73 20.82
CA TRP A 1146 33.46 -1.11 21.80
C TRP A 1146 34.26 -0.62 23.00
N ARG A 1147 34.25 0.69 23.22
CA ARG A 1147 34.90 1.34 24.35
C ARG A 1147 33.86 2.04 25.22
N GLU A 1148 34.03 1.93 26.52
CA GLU A 1148 33.25 2.65 27.52
C GLU A 1148 33.82 4.07 27.64
N ILE A 1149 32.98 5.08 27.46
CA ILE A 1149 33.37 6.50 27.44
C ILE A 1149 32.53 7.26 28.45
N ASP A 1150 33.23 8.08 29.24
CA ASP A 1150 32.61 9.03 30.16
C ASP A 1150 31.97 10.17 29.34
N TYR A 1151 30.68 10.42 29.51
CA TYR A 1151 30.01 11.56 28.90
C TYR A 1151 29.68 12.60 29.98
N GLY A 1152 29.63 13.88 29.58
CA GLY A 1152 29.38 14.99 30.51
C GLY A 1152 30.02 16.28 30.05
N LEU A 1153 29.76 17.37 30.76
CA LEU A 1153 30.30 18.70 30.51
C LEU A 1153 31.31 19.08 31.60
N THR A 1154 32.43 19.71 31.22
CA THR A 1154 33.25 20.44 32.19
C THR A 1154 32.56 21.73 32.61
N THR A 1155 32.93 22.29 33.77
CA THR A 1155 32.44 23.62 34.19
C THR A 1155 32.86 24.71 33.20
N GLY A 1156 34.01 24.55 32.53
CA GLY A 1156 34.48 25.45 31.48
C GLY A 1156 33.59 25.39 30.24
N GLU A 1157 33.24 24.19 29.78
CA GLU A 1157 32.33 23.96 28.64
C GLU A 1157 30.92 24.47 28.96
N ALA A 1158 30.40 24.22 30.16
CA ALA A 1158 29.12 24.75 30.62
C ALA A 1158 29.10 26.29 30.64
N SER A 1159 30.19 26.93 31.08
CA SER A 1159 30.33 28.40 31.04
C SER A 1159 30.34 28.91 29.61
N TRP A 1160 31.16 28.31 28.75
CA TRP A 1160 31.29 28.72 27.35
C TRP A 1160 29.97 28.56 26.57
N LEU A 1161 29.21 27.47 26.77
CA LEU A 1161 27.89 27.29 26.16
C LEU A 1161 26.92 28.41 26.59
N ASN A 1162 26.92 28.79 27.86
CA ASN A 1162 26.10 29.90 28.34
C ASN A 1162 26.56 31.26 27.80
N GLU A 1163 27.87 31.49 27.66
CA GLU A 1163 28.43 32.70 27.04
C GLU A 1163 28.02 32.82 25.56
N MET A 1164 27.99 31.73 24.81
CA MET A 1164 27.52 31.72 23.43
C MET A 1164 26.00 31.97 23.34
N ALA A 1165 25.20 31.44 24.27
CA ALA A 1165 23.78 31.77 24.38
C ALA A 1165 23.57 33.27 24.67
N ASP A 1166 24.37 33.84 25.58
CA ASP A 1166 24.33 35.28 25.89
C ASP A 1166 24.75 36.14 24.69
N LEU A 1167 25.78 35.73 23.96
CA LEU A 1167 26.22 36.40 22.74
C LEU A 1167 25.13 36.39 21.67
N PHE A 1168 24.47 35.23 21.47
CA PHE A 1168 23.42 35.11 20.47
C PHE A 1168 22.22 36.00 20.81
N ALA A 1169 21.76 35.98 22.07
CA ALA A 1169 20.69 36.84 22.56
C ALA A 1169 21.02 38.34 22.39
N MET A 1170 22.26 38.76 22.71
CA MET A 1170 22.69 40.15 22.50
C MET A 1170 22.59 40.57 21.02
N LYS A 1171 23.03 39.71 20.09
CA LYS A 1171 22.96 40.00 18.65
C LYS A 1171 21.52 40.02 18.13
N GLN A 1172 20.66 39.11 18.60
CA GLN A 1172 19.23 39.11 18.28
C GLN A 1172 18.55 40.38 18.78
N MET A 1173 18.81 40.81 20.02
CA MET A 1173 18.27 42.05 20.59
C MET A 1173 18.72 43.30 19.80
N ALA A 1174 19.99 43.35 19.39
CA ALA A 1174 20.50 44.43 18.56
C ALA A 1174 19.83 44.45 17.17
N LEU A 1175 19.60 43.27 16.57
CA LEU A 1175 18.91 43.12 15.30
C LEU A 1175 17.47 43.63 15.38
N THR A 1176 16.69 43.18 16.36
CA THR A 1176 15.26 43.57 16.49
C THR A 1176 15.09 45.07 16.76
N THR A 1177 15.98 45.65 17.58
CA THR A 1177 16.03 47.11 17.82
C THR A 1177 16.25 47.88 16.52
N ARG A 1178 17.21 47.44 15.70
CA ARG A 1178 17.48 48.06 14.38
C ARG A 1178 16.30 47.89 13.44
N LEU A 1179 15.75 46.68 13.32
CA LEU A 1179 14.66 46.37 12.39
C LEU A 1179 13.37 47.09 12.75
N THR A 1180 13.10 47.34 14.03
CA THR A 1180 11.94 48.15 14.45
C THR A 1180 11.95 49.53 13.79
N VAL A 1181 13.12 50.18 13.77
CA VAL A 1181 13.29 51.50 13.14
C VAL A 1181 13.31 51.38 11.62
N GLU A 1182 14.00 50.38 11.08
CA GLU A 1182 14.15 50.18 9.63
C GLU A 1182 12.82 49.88 8.92
N LEU A 1183 11.98 49.06 9.52
CA LEU A 1183 10.72 48.59 8.93
C LEU A 1183 9.53 49.47 9.30
N GLY A 1184 9.65 50.29 10.36
CA GLY A 1184 8.51 51.06 10.90
C GLY A 1184 7.44 50.17 11.54
N THR A 1185 7.78 48.92 11.87
CA THR A 1185 6.91 47.91 12.46
C THR A 1185 7.53 47.45 13.79
N PRO A 1186 6.75 47.21 14.85
CA PRO A 1186 7.30 46.68 16.10
C PRO A 1186 7.98 45.31 15.88
N VAL A 1187 9.30 45.25 16.02
CA VAL A 1187 10.09 44.01 16.01
C VAL A 1187 10.72 43.86 17.40
N VAL A 1188 10.16 43.00 18.23
CA VAL A 1188 10.49 42.89 19.65
C VAL A 1188 11.31 41.63 19.92
N PHE A 1189 12.32 41.76 20.77
CA PHE A 1189 13.04 40.59 21.30
C PHE A 1189 12.43 40.18 22.64
N ALA A 1190 11.95 38.94 22.75
CA ALA A 1190 11.54 38.35 24.02
C ALA A 1190 12.71 37.53 24.58
N ASP A 1191 13.25 37.95 25.74
CA ASP A 1191 14.40 37.32 26.38
C ASP A 1191 13.93 36.31 27.44
N PRO A 1192 14.11 34.99 27.23
CA PRO A 1192 13.72 33.98 28.20
C PRO A 1192 14.76 33.76 29.31
N ARG A 1193 15.97 34.31 29.21
CA ARG A 1193 17.07 34.03 30.16
C ARG A 1193 16.70 34.37 31.61
N PRO A 1194 16.06 35.51 31.92
CA PRO A 1194 15.66 35.82 33.31
C PRO A 1194 14.73 34.77 33.93
N GLN A 1195 13.82 34.19 33.14
CA GLN A 1195 12.83 33.21 33.60
C GLN A 1195 13.48 31.84 33.88
N PHE A 1196 14.54 31.51 33.13
CA PHE A 1196 15.29 30.26 33.23
C PHE A 1196 16.47 30.28 34.20
N GLU A 1197 16.79 31.42 34.81
CA GLU A 1197 17.91 31.54 35.76
C GLU A 1197 17.78 30.52 36.91
N GLY A 1198 18.80 29.68 37.07
CA GLY A 1198 18.83 28.59 38.06
C GLY A 1198 17.89 27.40 37.78
N LYS A 1199 17.20 27.37 36.63
CA LYS A 1199 16.17 26.37 36.28
C LYS A 1199 16.45 25.62 34.97
N ALA A 1200 17.60 25.86 34.33
CA ALA A 1200 18.00 25.16 33.11
C ALA A 1200 18.42 23.69 33.41
N VAL A 1201 19.21 23.05 32.56
CA VAL A 1201 19.79 21.73 32.86
C VAL A 1201 20.60 21.83 34.17
N CYS A 1202 20.48 20.86 35.08
CA CYS A 1202 21.03 20.92 36.44
C CYS A 1202 20.44 22.00 37.36
N GLY A 1203 19.32 22.63 36.98
CA GLY A 1203 18.61 23.62 37.79
C GLY A 1203 17.62 23.03 38.79
N ASN A 1204 16.91 23.89 39.53
CA ASN A 1204 15.84 23.49 40.43
C ASN A 1204 14.63 24.46 40.37
N PRO A 1205 13.48 24.03 39.82
CA PRO A 1205 13.29 22.75 39.12
C PRO A 1205 14.06 22.73 37.79
N GLU A 1206 14.54 21.55 37.39
CA GLU A 1206 15.14 21.33 36.06
C GLU A 1206 14.04 21.45 35.00
N SER A 1207 14.07 22.54 34.24
CA SER A 1207 13.03 22.94 33.27
C SER A 1207 13.45 22.73 31.81
N ILE A 1208 14.69 22.29 31.58
CA ILE A 1208 15.22 21.83 30.29
C ILE A 1208 15.63 20.37 30.46
N HIS A 1209 15.19 19.49 29.55
CA HIS A 1209 15.57 18.08 29.56
C HIS A 1209 17.08 17.93 29.45
N ARG A 1210 17.66 17.04 30.26
CA ARG A 1210 18.97 16.45 29.99
C ARG A 1210 18.89 15.50 28.77
N GLY A 1211 19.97 14.80 28.43
CA GLY A 1211 19.95 13.79 27.37
C GLY A 1211 18.85 12.74 27.59
N ILE A 1212 17.91 12.66 26.65
CA ILE A 1212 16.80 11.70 26.64
C ILE A 1212 17.09 10.62 25.60
N ILE A 1213 17.01 9.35 25.99
CA ILE A 1213 17.23 8.21 25.10
C ILE A 1213 15.91 7.67 24.56
N LYS A 1214 14.83 7.74 25.35
CA LYS A 1214 13.50 7.29 24.94
C LYS A 1214 12.93 8.24 23.89
N ARG A 1215 12.44 7.67 22.81
CA ARG A 1215 12.05 8.39 21.60
C ARG A 1215 10.54 8.53 21.48
N THR A 1216 10.13 9.58 20.78
CA THR A 1216 8.74 9.80 20.39
C THR A 1216 8.41 8.97 19.13
N ALA A 1217 7.12 8.87 18.79
CA ALA A 1217 6.65 8.11 17.63
C ALA A 1217 7.18 8.65 16.29
N GLY A 1218 7.33 9.98 16.19
CA GLY A 1218 7.87 10.68 15.03
C GLY A 1218 9.39 10.72 14.97
N GLU A 1219 10.16 9.87 15.66
CA GLU A 1219 11.63 9.94 15.59
C GLU A 1219 12.27 8.81 14.77
N PRO A 1220 13.20 9.11 13.83
CA PRO A 1220 13.94 8.10 13.09
C PRO A 1220 14.91 7.31 13.95
N SER A 1221 15.24 6.07 13.56
CA SER A 1221 16.21 5.17 14.22
C SER A 1221 17.57 5.85 14.53
N GLY A 1222 18.18 5.63 15.71
CA GLY A 1222 19.37 6.33 16.23
C GLY A 1222 19.52 6.24 17.77
N SER A 1223 20.47 6.98 18.37
CA SER A 1223 20.90 6.79 19.78
C SER A 1223 20.26 7.73 20.82
N GLY A 1224 19.56 8.79 20.41
CA GLY A 1224 18.90 9.73 21.34
C GLY A 1224 17.59 10.27 20.78
N SER A 1225 16.80 10.90 21.65
CA SER A 1225 15.58 11.63 21.32
C SER A 1225 15.87 13.11 21.09
N GLN A 1226 15.14 13.70 20.15
CA GLN A 1226 15.15 15.12 19.81
C GLN A 1226 14.72 16.00 21.00
N GLN A 1227 14.00 15.45 21.98
CA GLN A 1227 13.64 16.13 23.23
C GLN A 1227 14.85 16.54 24.10
N SER A 1228 16.01 15.93 23.87
CA SER A 1228 17.24 16.25 24.60
C SER A 1228 17.56 17.74 24.51
N PHE A 1229 17.88 18.38 25.64
CA PHE A 1229 18.21 19.81 25.72
C PHE A 1229 17.09 20.76 25.31
N HIS A 1230 15.84 20.28 25.23
CA HIS A 1230 14.67 21.12 24.99
C HIS A 1230 13.87 21.38 26.28
N PRO A 1231 13.07 22.46 26.32
CA PRO A 1231 12.22 22.76 27.47
C PRO A 1231 11.23 21.62 27.74
N ASN A 1232 11.13 21.18 28.98
CA ASN A 1232 10.01 20.32 29.38
C ASN A 1232 8.74 21.17 29.57
N MET A 1233 7.62 20.56 30.02
CA MET A 1233 6.38 21.31 30.24
C MET A 1233 6.55 22.52 31.20
N GLN A 1234 7.45 22.43 32.18
CA GLN A 1234 7.74 23.56 33.08
C GLN A 1234 8.55 24.63 32.37
N GLY A 1235 9.52 24.25 31.54
CA GLY A 1235 10.28 25.17 30.69
C GLY A 1235 9.40 25.88 29.66
N ALA A 1236 8.43 25.19 29.05
CA ALA A 1236 7.46 25.81 28.16
C ALA A 1236 6.66 26.92 28.88
N ALA A 1237 6.29 26.72 30.16
CA ALA A 1237 5.64 27.77 30.95
C ALA A 1237 6.57 28.97 31.24
N LEU A 1238 7.88 28.76 31.39
CA LEU A 1238 8.86 29.85 31.56
C LEU A 1238 9.01 30.67 30.26
N TYR A 1239 9.04 30.02 29.11
CA TYR A 1239 8.98 30.72 27.81
C TYR A 1239 7.67 31.49 27.63
N ALA A 1240 6.55 30.90 28.02
CA ALA A 1240 5.25 31.59 27.99
C ALA A 1240 5.27 32.84 28.87
N ALA A 1241 5.92 32.80 30.04
CA ALA A 1241 6.11 33.96 30.90
C ALA A 1241 7.00 35.05 30.25
N ALA A 1242 8.03 34.65 29.49
CA ALA A 1242 8.84 35.59 28.72
C ALA A 1242 8.03 36.26 27.60
N LEU A 1243 7.20 35.49 26.88
CA LEU A 1243 6.30 36.04 25.87
C LEU A 1243 5.26 36.98 26.49
N ASN A 1244 4.65 36.60 27.62
CA ASN A 1244 3.71 37.45 28.33
C ASN A 1244 4.33 38.79 28.75
N GLY A 1245 5.61 38.80 29.12
CA GLY A 1245 6.30 40.04 29.50
C GLY A 1245 6.49 41.06 28.37
N VAL A 1246 6.28 40.65 27.12
CA VAL A 1246 6.26 41.56 25.95
C VAL A 1246 4.85 41.79 25.40
N LEU A 1247 3.90 40.92 25.72
CA LEU A 1247 2.51 41.02 25.27
C LEU A 1247 1.59 41.79 26.23
N LEU A 1248 1.85 41.71 27.54
CA LEU A 1248 1.06 42.29 28.64
C LEU A 1248 1.79 43.48 29.25
#